data_AF-A0A349E0A0-F1
#
_entry.id   AF-A0A349E0A0-F1
#
_cell.length_a   1.000
_cell.length_b   1.000
_cell.length_c   1.000
_cell.angle_alpha   90.00
_cell.angle_beta   90.00
_cell.angle_gamma   90.00
#
_symmetry.space_group_name_H-M   'P 1'
#
loop_
_entity.id
_entity.type
_entity.pdbx_description
1 polymer ?
#
loop_
_entity_poly.entity_id
_entity_poly.type
_entity_poly.pdbx_seq_one_letter_code
_entity_poly.pdbx_strand_id
1 'polypeptide(L)'
;MKFYIPYVAFIATFLWAVNQFLEKPLWKTTEPTTKKRINFKFEKSFATLTERDTNTVGYHYQVIHHHFSKPAHYASTTANIYRDDVAIERYYADLVDHKDTLTVALARLGNALIEYYKKDSRMMVLNLENAEFSGIYQRNEQLAKQKYYNLALGKIYSQKVLSIIPSIEAFEKEIELKGDTASAYIELIKIWHKKRDFDELHKLVQNPHLLPYFQEVSPRVLPEVYFVKGYFVKYLQLTFRLNTNYIGVIASLFIALTWFLYLIRLKVFQKPNYLALFSCFLVASLFTFFAFPLYDFFDLILGFRLKGYLFNDFPYMILGIGLIEETIKFLPWLLMLTLFPKVFKEPVDYLLFASVAALGFAATENFIYLARDSAAIIQRRAFMPTLGHLFDSSIIAYGMIMVRYREKRPMWFQVLLYFLLAATVHGIYDFWLYVGISLFSVAIAIVGMAIWITFLNNALNISPYFDYQKVFSSSKLRRFVIIALTGIVLFDYGSTALLKGASLANQELLGTLIFAGFFMAFMSTSLANFDLVKGYWSPPYKTSFFSKVNYNRFVGTWIHLQPKWSTQNMPTEEITLPDKLQIKGRYVFGDQTNYFEIALEQPIEIEGKVINYLFIQLKYKNSFFDSKEKNHTTIFYINNYHWPNPSQTVYRKEMLKPWVRASVQKVEV
;
A
#
# COMPACT_ATOMS: atom_id res chain seq x y z
N MET A 1 -7.05 32.06 -12.76
CA MET A 1 -8.52 31.85 -12.75
C MET A 1 -9.03 30.93 -13.87
N LYS A 2 -8.55 31.05 -15.13
CA LYS A 2 -9.07 30.28 -16.29
C LYS A 2 -9.13 28.75 -16.13
N PHE A 3 -8.26 28.11 -15.35
CA PHE A 3 -8.29 26.67 -15.09
C PHE A 3 -9.19 26.28 -13.90
N TYR A 4 -9.15 27.05 -12.82
CA TYR A 4 -9.78 26.67 -11.55
C TYR A 4 -11.31 26.77 -11.58
N ILE A 5 -11.87 27.76 -12.27
CA ILE A 5 -13.33 27.95 -12.38
C ILE A 5 -13.99 26.74 -13.06
N PRO A 6 -13.62 26.34 -14.30
CA PRO A 6 -14.25 25.18 -14.94
C PRO A 6 -13.97 23.87 -14.20
N TYR A 7 -12.81 23.75 -13.54
CA TYR A 7 -12.48 22.58 -12.73
C TYR A 7 -13.39 22.44 -11.49
N VAL A 8 -13.61 23.52 -10.73
CA VAL A 8 -14.52 23.50 -9.58
C VAL A 8 -15.96 23.31 -10.04
N ALA A 9 -16.36 23.96 -11.14
CA ALA A 9 -17.69 23.78 -11.73
C ALA A 9 -17.95 22.31 -12.10
N PHE A 10 -16.99 21.64 -12.75
CA PHE A 10 -17.10 20.21 -13.09
C PHE A 10 -17.30 19.33 -11.85
N ILE A 11 -16.51 19.54 -10.78
CA ILE A 11 -16.65 18.78 -9.53
C ILE A 11 -18.04 19.01 -8.93
N ALA A 12 -18.48 20.27 -8.82
CA ALA A 12 -19.78 20.61 -8.27
C ALA A 12 -20.92 19.99 -9.08
N THR A 13 -20.86 20.07 -10.42
CA THR A 13 -21.83 19.44 -11.31
C THR A 13 -21.84 17.92 -11.18
N PHE A 14 -20.68 17.28 -11.04
CA PHE A 14 -20.59 15.84 -10.85
C PHE A 14 -21.20 15.40 -9.52
N LEU A 15 -20.84 16.08 -8.41
CA LEU A 15 -21.41 15.79 -7.09
C LEU A 15 -22.93 16.01 -7.08
N TRP A 16 -23.39 17.10 -7.68
CA TRP A 16 -24.83 17.38 -7.84
C TRP A 16 -25.52 16.27 -8.65
N ALA A 17 -24.99 15.91 -9.82
CA ALA A 17 -25.57 14.88 -10.67
C ALA A 17 -25.66 13.52 -9.96
N VAL A 18 -24.61 13.09 -9.25
CA VAL A 18 -24.65 11.85 -8.45
C VAL A 18 -25.77 11.92 -7.40
N ASN A 19 -25.91 13.05 -6.69
CA ASN A 19 -26.97 13.20 -5.68
C ASN A 19 -28.38 13.26 -6.28
N GLN A 20 -28.54 13.74 -7.51
CA GLN A 20 -29.84 13.77 -8.19
C GLN A 20 -30.23 12.42 -8.80
N PHE A 21 -29.28 11.70 -9.41
CA PHE A 21 -29.58 10.51 -10.21
C PHE A 21 -29.32 9.19 -9.47
N LEU A 22 -28.55 9.19 -8.38
CA LEU A 22 -28.18 7.98 -7.62
C LEU A 22 -28.64 8.07 -6.16
N GLU A 23 -29.80 8.67 -5.89
CA GLU A 23 -30.37 8.75 -4.54
C GLU A 23 -30.48 7.36 -3.89
N LYS A 24 -30.90 6.37 -4.68
CA LYS A 24 -30.91 4.95 -4.32
C LYS A 24 -29.80 4.19 -5.06
N PRO A 25 -29.26 3.12 -4.47
CA PRO A 25 -28.31 2.27 -5.17
C PRO A 25 -28.95 1.71 -6.45
N LEU A 26 -28.21 1.75 -7.54
CA LEU A 26 -28.70 1.37 -8.87
C LEU A 26 -29.00 -0.14 -8.94
N TRP A 27 -28.32 -0.90 -8.08
CA TRP A 27 -28.56 -2.30 -7.80
C TRP A 27 -29.13 -2.42 -6.39
N LYS A 28 -30.11 -3.31 -6.13
CA LYS A 28 -30.65 -3.51 -4.78
C LYS A 28 -29.56 -3.95 -3.80
N THR A 29 -28.87 -3.00 -3.20
CA THR A 29 -28.14 -3.19 -1.95
C THR A 29 -29.06 -2.66 -0.86
N THR A 30 -29.34 -3.52 0.10
CA THR A 30 -30.22 -3.28 1.24
C THR A 30 -30.03 -1.86 1.81
N GLU A 31 -31.09 -1.03 1.82
CA GLU A 31 -31.10 0.34 2.35
C GLU A 31 -30.86 0.36 3.88
N PRO A 32 -29.98 1.19 4.45
CA PRO A 32 -29.82 1.27 5.90
C PRO A 32 -30.97 2.09 6.52
N THR A 33 -31.90 1.41 7.20
CA THR A 33 -32.92 2.05 8.05
C THR A 33 -32.48 2.04 9.52
N THR A 34 -33.07 2.89 10.35
CA THR A 34 -32.88 2.89 11.82
C THR A 34 -33.19 1.51 12.39
N LYS A 35 -32.16 0.80 12.84
CA LYS A 35 -32.23 -0.62 13.18
C LYS A 35 -32.98 -0.84 14.50
N LYS A 36 -34.16 -1.48 14.46
CA LYS A 36 -34.86 -1.98 15.67
C LYS A 36 -34.02 -3.05 16.37
N ARG A 37 -33.95 -3.06 17.70
CA ARG A 37 -33.35 -4.19 18.43
C ARG A 37 -34.36 -5.34 18.50
N ILE A 38 -33.99 -6.52 18.00
CA ILE A 38 -34.82 -7.73 18.03
C ILE A 38 -34.02 -8.83 18.73
N ASN A 39 -34.56 -9.41 19.80
CA ASN A 39 -33.97 -10.59 20.42
C ASN A 39 -34.68 -11.83 19.84
N PHE A 40 -33.95 -12.64 19.06
CA PHE A 40 -34.48 -13.89 18.53
C PHE A 40 -34.60 -14.89 19.67
N LYS A 41 -35.84 -15.30 19.97
CA LYS A 41 -36.12 -16.29 21.00
C LYS A 41 -35.53 -17.64 20.63
N PHE A 42 -35.12 -18.39 21.64
CA PHE A 42 -34.74 -19.78 21.48
C PHE A 42 -35.92 -20.61 20.91
N GLU A 43 -35.65 -21.35 19.85
CA GLU A 43 -36.63 -22.18 19.13
C GLU A 43 -36.35 -23.66 19.42
N LYS A 44 -37.36 -24.39 19.90
CA LYS A 44 -37.27 -25.83 20.17
C LYS A 44 -37.62 -26.72 18.97
N SER A 45 -38.04 -26.12 17.87
CA SER A 45 -38.43 -26.79 16.62
C SER A 45 -38.34 -25.81 15.44
N PHE A 46 -37.87 -26.29 14.29
CA PHE A 46 -37.67 -25.50 13.07
C PHE A 46 -37.80 -26.41 11.83
N ALA A 47 -37.96 -25.82 10.65
CA ALA A 47 -38.32 -26.56 9.43
C ALA A 47 -37.30 -27.64 9.01
N THR A 48 -36.00 -27.42 9.27
CA THR A 48 -34.93 -28.35 8.90
C THR A 48 -34.61 -29.40 9.96
N LEU A 49 -35.36 -29.45 11.07
CA LEU A 49 -35.17 -30.43 12.14
C LEU A 49 -35.64 -31.81 11.67
N THR A 50 -34.70 -32.76 11.59
CA THR A 50 -34.93 -34.12 11.09
C THR A 50 -35.30 -35.11 12.19
N GLU A 51 -34.80 -34.90 13.41
CA GLU A 51 -35.13 -35.71 14.59
C GLU A 51 -35.94 -34.85 15.57
N ARG A 52 -37.20 -35.25 15.80
CA ARG A 52 -38.16 -34.50 16.65
C ARG A 52 -38.37 -35.12 18.02
N ASP A 53 -37.88 -36.34 18.23
CA ASP A 53 -37.97 -37.03 19.51
C ASP A 53 -36.98 -36.40 20.50
N THR A 54 -37.50 -35.79 21.56
CA THR A 54 -36.70 -35.14 22.60
C THR A 54 -35.82 -36.10 23.38
N ASN A 55 -36.01 -37.42 23.23
CA ASN A 55 -35.18 -38.44 23.86
C ASN A 55 -34.02 -38.91 22.96
N THR A 56 -33.76 -38.20 21.86
CA THR A 56 -32.68 -38.53 20.92
C THR A 56 -31.55 -37.50 20.94
N VAL A 57 -30.34 -37.96 20.66
CA VAL A 57 -29.17 -37.08 20.54
C VAL A 57 -29.33 -36.13 19.37
N GLY A 58 -29.92 -36.58 18.25
CA GLY A 58 -30.06 -35.73 17.07
C GLY A 58 -31.01 -34.58 17.27
N TYR A 59 -32.08 -34.72 18.06
CA TYR A 59 -32.93 -33.58 18.45
C TYR A 59 -32.09 -32.50 19.14
N HIS A 60 -31.40 -32.86 20.22
CA HIS A 60 -30.63 -31.92 21.02
C HIS A 60 -29.47 -31.29 20.25
N TYR A 61 -28.72 -32.10 19.50
CA TYR A 61 -27.63 -31.61 18.66
C TYR A 61 -28.13 -30.62 17.61
N GLN A 62 -29.21 -30.94 16.88
CA GLN A 62 -29.75 -30.08 15.83
C GLN A 62 -30.31 -28.78 16.39
N VAL A 63 -31.00 -28.82 17.53
CA VAL A 63 -31.52 -27.62 18.21
C VAL A 63 -30.39 -26.68 18.64
N ILE A 64 -29.35 -27.22 19.27
CA ILE A 64 -28.18 -26.42 19.68
C ILE A 64 -27.44 -25.90 18.44
N HIS A 65 -27.14 -26.76 17.47
CA HIS A 65 -26.42 -26.38 16.27
C HIS A 65 -27.17 -25.30 15.48
N HIS A 66 -28.49 -25.44 15.31
CA HIS A 66 -29.32 -24.45 14.64
C HIS A 66 -29.29 -23.10 15.37
N HIS A 67 -29.41 -23.11 16.71
CA HIS A 67 -29.28 -21.90 17.51
C HIS A 67 -27.91 -21.24 17.28
N PHE A 68 -26.81 -21.98 17.41
CA PHE A 68 -25.47 -21.43 17.31
C PHE A 68 -24.97 -21.15 15.89
N SER A 69 -25.62 -21.70 14.87
CA SER A 69 -25.40 -21.31 13.46
C SER A 69 -25.90 -19.90 13.15
N LYS A 70 -26.83 -19.38 13.95
CA LYS A 70 -27.25 -17.98 13.88
C LYS A 70 -26.14 -17.13 14.52
N PRO A 71 -25.70 -16.04 13.88
CA PRO A 71 -24.69 -15.14 14.46
C PRO A 71 -25.19 -14.55 15.79
N ALA A 72 -24.29 -14.40 16.77
CA ALA A 72 -24.62 -13.85 18.09
C ALA A 72 -25.21 -12.43 18.01
N HIS A 73 -24.73 -11.66 17.03
CA HIS A 73 -25.28 -10.39 16.60
C HIS A 73 -25.37 -10.37 15.07
N TYR A 74 -26.56 -10.07 14.56
CA TYR A 74 -26.78 -9.82 13.13
C TYR A 74 -27.35 -8.42 12.96
N ALA A 75 -26.56 -7.55 12.34
CA ALA A 75 -27.00 -6.21 11.99
C ALA A 75 -27.64 -6.24 10.59
N SER A 76 -28.93 -6.53 10.49
CA SER A 76 -29.68 -6.35 9.24
C SER A 76 -29.85 -4.86 8.94
N THR A 77 -30.37 -4.52 7.78
CA THR A 77 -30.68 -3.12 7.44
C THR A 77 -31.81 -2.50 8.24
N THR A 78 -32.67 -3.31 8.85
CA THR A 78 -33.85 -2.87 9.60
C THR A 78 -33.77 -3.21 11.08
N ALA A 79 -32.83 -4.05 11.50
CA ALA A 79 -32.73 -4.52 12.87
C ALA A 79 -31.32 -4.93 13.31
N ASN A 80 -31.03 -4.71 14.59
CA ASN A 80 -29.95 -5.38 15.31
C ASN A 80 -30.56 -6.61 16.00
N ILE A 81 -30.30 -7.77 15.44
CA ILE A 81 -30.76 -9.05 15.94
C ILE A 81 -29.73 -9.61 16.91
N TYR A 82 -30.15 -9.93 18.13
CA TYR A 82 -29.33 -10.62 19.12
C TYR A 82 -29.90 -12.02 19.34
N ARG A 83 -29.01 -13.00 19.43
CA ARG A 83 -29.35 -14.38 19.75
C ARG A 83 -29.61 -14.52 21.25
N ASP A 84 -30.70 -15.16 21.64
CA ASP A 84 -31.06 -15.39 23.05
C ASP A 84 -30.36 -16.63 23.61
N ASP A 85 -29.07 -16.47 23.95
CA ASP A 85 -28.24 -17.56 24.52
C ASP A 85 -28.68 -17.94 25.95
N VAL A 86 -29.28 -17.00 26.69
CA VAL A 86 -29.75 -17.25 28.06
C VAL A 86 -30.92 -18.23 28.09
N ALA A 87 -31.84 -18.14 27.12
CA ALA A 87 -33.00 -19.04 27.09
C ALA A 87 -32.63 -20.50 26.78
N ILE A 88 -31.66 -20.74 25.89
CA ILE A 88 -31.20 -22.10 25.61
C ILE A 88 -30.41 -22.67 26.80
N GLU A 89 -29.57 -21.87 27.44
CA GLU A 89 -28.84 -22.27 28.65
C GLU A 89 -29.79 -22.66 29.78
N ARG A 90 -30.81 -21.83 30.05
CA ARG A 90 -31.82 -22.13 31.07
C ARG A 90 -32.57 -23.42 30.73
N TYR A 91 -32.95 -23.60 29.46
CA TYR A 91 -33.65 -24.82 29.03
C TYR A 91 -32.85 -26.09 29.33
N TYR A 92 -31.54 -26.10 29.07
CA TYR A 92 -30.70 -27.26 29.35
C TYR A 92 -30.30 -27.36 30.83
N ALA A 93 -30.24 -26.25 31.58
CA ALA A 93 -30.06 -26.27 33.03
C ALA A 93 -31.26 -26.94 33.73
N ASP A 94 -32.49 -26.56 33.35
CA ASP A 94 -33.72 -27.11 33.93
C ASP A 94 -33.86 -28.64 33.68
N LEU A 95 -33.30 -29.15 32.57
CA LEU A 95 -33.33 -30.58 32.24
C LEU A 95 -32.34 -31.44 33.04
N VAL A 96 -31.35 -30.83 33.71
CA VAL A 96 -30.37 -31.58 34.53
C VAL A 96 -31.00 -32.14 35.81
N ASP A 97 -32.07 -31.51 36.32
CA ASP A 97 -32.79 -31.92 37.52
C ASP A 97 -33.94 -32.90 37.25
N HIS A 98 -34.00 -33.47 36.04
CA HIS A 98 -35.08 -34.39 35.63
C HIS A 98 -34.93 -35.78 36.28
N LYS A 99 -36.06 -36.47 36.52
CA LYS A 99 -36.06 -37.82 37.14
C LYS A 99 -35.56 -38.93 36.21
N ASP A 100 -35.68 -38.73 34.89
CA ASP A 100 -35.23 -39.70 33.89
C ASP A 100 -33.73 -39.55 33.58
N THR A 101 -32.99 -40.65 33.75
CA THR A 101 -31.54 -40.70 33.55
C THR A 101 -31.11 -40.41 32.10
N LEU A 102 -31.94 -40.78 31.10
CA LEU A 102 -31.65 -40.51 29.69
C LEU A 102 -31.74 -39.01 29.40
N THR A 103 -32.81 -38.36 29.87
CA THR A 103 -33.01 -36.91 29.78
C THR A 103 -31.85 -36.14 30.43
N VAL A 104 -31.40 -36.55 31.62
CA VAL A 104 -30.26 -35.93 32.31
C VAL A 104 -28.97 -36.08 31.50
N ALA A 105 -28.72 -37.26 30.90
CA ALA A 105 -27.54 -37.49 30.06
C ALA A 105 -27.55 -36.60 28.79
N LEU A 106 -28.70 -36.49 28.12
CA LEU A 106 -28.88 -35.60 26.96
C LEU A 106 -28.74 -34.13 27.34
N ALA A 107 -29.25 -33.74 28.52
CA ALA A 107 -29.12 -32.38 29.03
C ALA A 107 -27.65 -32.00 29.27
N ARG A 108 -26.88 -32.88 29.91
CA ARG A 108 -25.43 -32.71 30.14
C ARG A 108 -24.65 -32.62 28.83
N LEU A 109 -24.95 -33.50 27.86
CA LEU A 109 -24.35 -33.44 26.52
C LEU A 109 -24.67 -32.10 25.84
N GLY A 110 -25.92 -31.63 25.95
CA GLY A 110 -26.35 -30.35 25.42
C GLY A 110 -25.62 -29.17 26.04
N ASN A 111 -25.50 -29.12 27.36
CA ASN A 111 -24.73 -28.08 28.07
C ASN A 111 -23.26 -28.06 27.61
N ALA A 112 -22.62 -29.22 27.48
CA ALA A 112 -21.24 -29.30 26.98
C ALA A 112 -21.10 -28.79 25.54
N LEU A 113 -22.09 -29.07 24.68
CA LEU A 113 -22.11 -28.61 23.30
C LEU A 113 -22.41 -27.10 23.19
N ILE A 114 -23.25 -26.54 24.05
CA ILE A 114 -23.50 -25.09 24.16
C ILE A 114 -22.18 -24.36 24.48
N GLU A 115 -21.43 -24.87 25.45
CA GLU A 115 -20.13 -24.30 25.85
C GLU A 115 -19.10 -24.37 24.72
N TYR A 116 -19.06 -25.48 23.97
CA TYR A 116 -18.25 -25.59 22.75
C TYR A 116 -18.51 -24.43 21.77
N TYR A 117 -19.78 -24.10 21.51
CA TYR A 117 -20.14 -23.02 20.59
C TYR A 117 -19.89 -21.61 21.14
N LYS A 118 -19.91 -21.43 22.46
CA LYS A 118 -19.60 -20.14 23.12
C LYS A 118 -18.10 -19.82 23.17
N LYS A 119 -17.23 -20.82 22.99
CA LYS A 119 -15.76 -20.70 23.11
C LYS A 119 -15.28 -20.25 24.50
N ASP A 120 -16.09 -20.42 25.55
CA ASP A 120 -15.69 -20.10 26.93
C ASP A 120 -14.93 -21.29 27.55
N SER A 121 -13.61 -21.24 27.42
CA SER A 121 -12.73 -22.32 27.90
C SER A 121 -12.67 -22.43 29.44
N ARG A 122 -13.06 -21.40 30.20
CA ARG A 122 -12.95 -21.40 31.68
C ARG A 122 -14.14 -22.09 32.34
N MET A 123 -15.37 -21.83 31.87
CA MET A 123 -16.58 -22.46 32.39
C MET A 123 -16.69 -23.94 31.97
N MET A 124 -16.10 -24.32 30.84
CA MET A 124 -16.06 -25.70 30.38
C MET A 124 -15.20 -26.60 31.29
N VAL A 125 -14.07 -26.11 31.82
CA VAL A 125 -13.24 -26.89 32.78
C VAL A 125 -13.99 -27.08 34.10
N LEU A 126 -14.64 -26.04 34.63
CA LEU A 126 -15.45 -26.12 35.85
C LEU A 126 -16.70 -27.02 35.70
N ASN A 127 -17.38 -26.98 34.55
CA ASN A 127 -18.56 -27.83 34.30
C ASN A 127 -18.19 -29.27 33.87
N LEU A 128 -16.98 -29.50 33.36
CA LEU A 128 -16.43 -30.84 33.11
C LEU A 128 -15.74 -31.44 34.34
N GLU A 129 -15.30 -30.63 35.30
CA GLU A 129 -14.87 -31.11 36.62
C GLU A 129 -16.08 -31.50 37.50
N ASN A 130 -17.20 -30.78 37.37
CA ASN A 130 -18.46 -31.12 38.06
C ASN A 130 -19.32 -32.18 37.34
N ALA A 131 -19.15 -32.36 36.03
CA ALA A 131 -19.63 -33.55 35.34
C ALA A 131 -18.65 -34.70 35.63
N GLU A 132 -18.81 -35.29 36.81
CA GLU A 132 -18.01 -36.42 37.31
C GLU A 132 -17.45 -37.28 36.18
N PHE A 133 -16.13 -37.43 36.25
CA PHE A 133 -15.23 -38.19 35.38
C PHE A 133 -15.55 -39.70 35.28
N SER A 134 -16.81 -40.11 35.48
CA SER A 134 -17.31 -41.49 35.44
C SER A 134 -18.63 -41.68 34.67
N GLY A 135 -19.42 -40.63 34.41
CA GLY A 135 -20.81 -40.80 33.93
C GLY A 135 -21.06 -40.62 32.42
N ILE A 136 -20.33 -39.71 31.75
CA ILE A 136 -20.40 -39.54 30.28
C ILE A 136 -19.42 -40.49 29.57
N TYR A 137 -18.43 -41.00 30.31
CA TYR A 137 -17.40 -41.95 29.86
C TYR A 137 -17.79 -43.42 30.01
N GLN A 138 -18.80 -43.76 30.81
CA GLN A 138 -19.54 -44.97 30.49
C GLN A 138 -20.14 -44.69 29.13
N ARG A 139 -19.55 -45.25 28.05
CA ARG A 139 -20.19 -45.35 26.75
C ARG A 139 -21.60 -45.81 27.06
N ASN A 140 -22.56 -44.89 27.05
CA ASN A 140 -23.93 -45.30 26.99
C ASN A 140 -24.01 -45.91 25.60
N GLU A 141 -23.81 -47.22 25.51
CA GLU A 141 -23.63 -47.93 24.23
C GLU A 141 -24.84 -47.70 23.33
N GLN A 142 -25.99 -47.43 23.94
CA GLN A 142 -27.22 -47.06 23.27
C GLN A 142 -27.13 -45.66 22.64
N LEU A 143 -26.65 -44.64 23.37
CA LEU A 143 -26.41 -43.29 22.82
C LEU A 143 -25.26 -43.27 21.81
N ALA A 144 -24.22 -44.08 22.03
CA ALA A 144 -23.02 -44.12 21.19
C ALA A 144 -23.28 -44.64 19.77
N LYS A 145 -24.42 -45.31 19.54
CA LYS A 145 -24.91 -45.76 18.24
C LYS A 145 -25.85 -44.75 17.57
N GLN A 146 -26.31 -43.73 18.29
CA GLN A 146 -27.16 -42.69 17.73
C GLN A 146 -26.34 -41.73 16.87
N LYS A 147 -26.99 -41.25 15.81
CA LYS A 147 -26.46 -40.18 14.95
C LYS A 147 -26.16 -38.93 15.79
N TYR A 148 -25.13 -38.18 15.43
CA TYR A 148 -24.67 -36.94 16.08
C TYR A 148 -23.98 -37.10 17.44
N TYR A 149 -24.03 -38.27 18.09
CA TYR A 149 -23.42 -38.45 19.40
C TYR A 149 -21.90 -38.36 19.35
N ASN A 150 -21.26 -39.14 18.47
CA ASN A 150 -19.80 -39.13 18.39
C ASN A 150 -19.31 -37.81 17.76
N LEU A 151 -20.11 -37.20 16.87
CA LEU A 151 -19.86 -35.82 16.40
C LEU A 151 -19.86 -34.78 17.54
N ALA A 152 -20.86 -34.83 18.44
CA ALA A 152 -20.95 -33.91 19.57
C ALA A 152 -19.77 -34.11 20.53
N LEU A 153 -19.42 -35.35 20.86
CA LEU A 153 -18.25 -35.67 21.66
C LEU A 153 -16.95 -35.19 21.01
N GLY A 154 -16.77 -35.43 19.71
CA GLY A 154 -15.60 -34.99 18.97
C GLY A 154 -15.41 -33.47 19.05
N LYS A 155 -16.50 -32.70 18.90
CA LYS A 155 -16.48 -31.24 19.06
C LYS A 155 -16.10 -30.82 20.47
N ILE A 156 -16.67 -31.46 21.49
CA ILE A 156 -16.36 -31.19 22.89
C ILE A 156 -14.87 -31.47 23.18
N TYR A 157 -14.32 -32.59 22.67
CA TYR A 157 -12.92 -32.93 22.87
C TYR A 157 -11.94 -32.02 22.10
N SER A 158 -12.31 -31.49 20.94
CA SER A 158 -11.40 -30.69 20.08
C SER A 158 -10.94 -29.38 20.72
N GLN A 159 -11.63 -28.90 21.75
CA GLN A 159 -11.28 -27.69 22.51
C GLN A 159 -10.13 -27.90 23.51
N LYS A 160 -9.88 -29.16 23.93
CA LYS A 160 -8.82 -29.48 24.87
C LYS A 160 -7.58 -29.99 24.12
N VAL A 161 -6.44 -29.33 24.33
CA VAL A 161 -5.16 -29.71 23.69
C VAL A 161 -4.80 -31.18 23.97
N LEU A 162 -5.04 -31.66 25.20
CA LEU A 162 -4.76 -33.04 25.61
C LEU A 162 -5.78 -34.07 25.08
N SER A 163 -6.90 -33.65 24.48
CA SER A 163 -7.98 -34.55 24.03
C SER A 163 -8.15 -34.56 22.50
N ILE A 164 -7.13 -34.13 21.75
CA ILE A 164 -7.19 -34.10 20.29
C ILE A 164 -7.32 -35.50 19.67
N ILE A 165 -6.67 -36.52 20.25
CA ILE A 165 -6.75 -37.90 19.77
C ILE A 165 -8.18 -38.46 20.00
N PRO A 166 -8.76 -38.39 21.21
CA PRO A 166 -10.16 -38.74 21.43
C PRO A 166 -11.15 -37.99 20.52
N SER A 167 -10.84 -36.74 20.17
CA SER A 167 -11.65 -35.95 19.24
C SER A 167 -11.67 -36.56 17.83
N ILE A 168 -10.49 -36.93 17.31
CA ILE A 168 -10.34 -37.57 15.99
C ILE A 168 -11.07 -38.92 15.98
N GLU A 169 -10.82 -39.77 16.98
CA GLU A 169 -11.47 -41.09 17.10
C GLU A 169 -13.00 -40.98 17.13
N ALA A 170 -13.55 -39.97 17.82
CA ALA A 170 -14.99 -39.75 17.88
C ALA A 170 -15.56 -39.34 16.51
N PHE A 171 -14.87 -38.50 15.74
CA PHE A 171 -15.32 -38.16 14.39
C PHE A 171 -15.18 -39.33 13.41
N GLU A 172 -14.10 -40.11 13.48
CA GLU A 172 -13.93 -41.32 12.68
C GLU A 172 -15.06 -42.32 12.96
N LYS A 173 -15.42 -42.51 14.24
CA LYS A 173 -16.54 -43.37 14.63
C LYS A 173 -17.90 -42.86 14.13
N GLU A 174 -18.13 -41.54 14.10
CA GLU A 174 -19.34 -40.97 13.48
C GLU A 174 -19.40 -41.32 11.98
N ILE A 175 -18.25 -41.29 11.29
CA ILE A 175 -18.13 -41.64 9.88
C ILE A 175 -18.41 -43.13 9.66
N GLU A 176 -17.83 -44.00 10.49
CA GLU A 176 -18.07 -45.46 10.45
C GLU A 176 -19.55 -45.80 10.64
N LEU A 177 -20.23 -45.10 11.55
CA LEU A 177 -21.67 -45.26 11.80
C LEU A 177 -22.56 -44.69 10.69
N LYS A 178 -21.99 -44.05 9.66
CA LYS A 178 -22.74 -43.34 8.61
C LYS A 178 -23.71 -42.32 9.19
N GLY A 179 -23.30 -41.65 10.27
CA GLY A 179 -24.08 -40.62 10.94
C GLY A 179 -24.09 -39.30 10.14
N ASP A 180 -23.72 -38.19 10.78
CA ASP A 180 -23.47 -36.94 10.05
C ASP A 180 -22.01 -36.86 9.58
N THR A 181 -21.72 -37.62 8.52
CA THR A 181 -20.37 -37.76 7.98
C THR A 181 -19.81 -36.45 7.44
N ALA A 182 -20.65 -35.58 6.89
CA ALA A 182 -20.23 -34.29 6.33
C ALA A 182 -19.63 -33.39 7.42
N SER A 183 -20.38 -33.19 8.51
CA SER A 183 -19.89 -32.41 9.65
C SER A 183 -18.64 -33.03 10.29
N ALA A 184 -18.58 -34.37 10.37
CA ALA A 184 -17.42 -35.06 10.92
C ALA A 184 -16.15 -34.82 10.07
N TYR A 185 -16.22 -34.94 8.74
CA TYR A 185 -15.10 -34.62 7.85
C TYR A 185 -14.68 -33.15 7.94
N ILE A 186 -15.63 -32.21 8.02
CA ILE A 186 -15.33 -30.79 8.17
C ILE A 186 -14.53 -30.52 9.46
N GLU A 187 -14.95 -31.08 10.58
CA GLU A 187 -14.25 -30.91 11.86
C GLU A 187 -12.87 -31.60 11.85
N LEU A 188 -12.75 -32.77 11.24
CA LEU A 188 -11.47 -33.42 11.08
C LEU A 188 -10.50 -32.62 10.20
N ILE A 189 -10.96 -32.08 9.06
CA ILE A 189 -10.16 -31.19 8.19
C ILE A 189 -9.66 -29.98 8.99
N LYS A 190 -10.50 -29.35 9.83
CA LYS A 190 -10.07 -28.25 10.71
C LYS A 190 -8.96 -28.69 11.66
N ILE A 191 -9.08 -29.86 12.27
CA ILE A 191 -8.08 -30.40 13.19
C ILE A 191 -6.75 -30.64 12.47
N TRP A 192 -6.76 -31.38 11.36
CA TRP A 192 -5.53 -31.68 10.63
C TRP A 192 -4.89 -30.42 10.04
N HIS A 193 -5.69 -29.46 9.56
CA HIS A 193 -5.19 -28.15 9.10
C HIS A 193 -4.53 -27.35 10.23
N LYS A 194 -5.16 -27.27 11.40
CA LYS A 194 -4.59 -26.61 12.59
C LYS A 194 -3.28 -27.28 13.04
N LYS A 195 -3.21 -28.61 12.98
CA LYS A 195 -2.00 -29.40 13.28
C LYS A 195 -0.95 -29.36 12.15
N ARG A 196 -1.29 -28.82 10.97
CA ARG A 196 -0.47 -28.88 9.75
C ARG A 196 -0.13 -30.32 9.32
N ASP A 197 -1.04 -31.25 9.56
CA ASP A 197 -0.91 -32.65 9.16
C ASP A 197 -1.37 -32.80 7.70
N PHE A 198 -0.47 -32.45 6.78
CA PHE A 198 -0.77 -32.47 5.35
C PHE A 198 -0.83 -33.89 4.77
N ASP A 199 -0.34 -34.91 5.49
CA ASP A 199 -0.47 -36.31 5.08
C ASP A 199 -1.91 -36.79 5.25
N GLU A 200 -2.52 -36.58 6.42
CA GLU A 200 -3.93 -36.94 6.64
C GLU A 200 -4.87 -36.12 5.74
N LEU A 201 -4.62 -34.81 5.59
CA LEU A 201 -5.39 -34.00 4.65
C LEU A 201 -5.28 -34.52 3.22
N HIS A 202 -4.08 -34.95 2.80
CA HIS A 202 -3.88 -35.47 1.45
C HIS A 202 -4.65 -36.78 1.20
N LYS A 203 -4.75 -37.67 2.19
CA LYS A 203 -5.56 -38.89 2.08
C LYS A 203 -7.02 -38.56 1.77
N LEU A 204 -7.60 -37.56 2.41
CA LEU A 204 -8.97 -37.14 2.13
C LEU A 204 -9.13 -36.53 0.73
N VAL A 205 -8.14 -35.78 0.26
CA VAL A 205 -8.15 -35.15 -1.08
C VAL A 205 -8.23 -36.19 -2.20
N GLN A 206 -7.82 -37.45 -1.95
CA GLN A 206 -7.94 -38.54 -2.91
C GLN A 206 -9.39 -38.92 -3.21
N ASN A 207 -10.34 -38.56 -2.35
CA ASN A 207 -11.77 -38.76 -2.58
C ASN A 207 -12.42 -37.47 -3.11
N PRO A 208 -12.81 -37.40 -4.41
CA PRO A 208 -13.41 -36.20 -4.99
C PRO A 208 -14.68 -35.71 -4.28
N HIS A 209 -15.44 -36.61 -3.63
CA HIS A 209 -16.66 -36.27 -2.90
C HIS A 209 -16.40 -35.43 -1.64
N LEU A 210 -15.17 -35.46 -1.10
CA LEU A 210 -14.81 -34.72 0.11
C LEU A 210 -14.26 -33.32 -0.19
N LEU A 211 -13.92 -33.01 -1.45
CA LEU A 211 -13.34 -31.72 -1.84
C LEU A 211 -14.20 -30.49 -1.48
N PRO A 212 -15.55 -30.53 -1.54
CA PRO A 212 -16.39 -29.40 -1.09
C PRO A 212 -16.17 -29.05 0.39
N TYR A 213 -15.89 -30.04 1.25
CA TYR A 213 -15.70 -29.80 2.69
C TYR A 213 -14.42 -29.02 2.99
N PHE A 214 -13.38 -29.13 2.14
CA PHE A 214 -12.18 -28.30 2.26
C PHE A 214 -12.49 -26.82 2.04
N GLN A 215 -13.32 -26.52 1.03
CA GLN A 215 -13.70 -25.14 0.71
C GLN A 215 -14.57 -24.52 1.81
N GLU A 216 -15.41 -25.32 2.45
CA GLU A 216 -16.23 -24.90 3.60
C GLU A 216 -15.37 -24.54 4.82
N VAL A 217 -14.29 -25.28 5.07
CA VAL A 217 -13.33 -24.95 6.14
C VAL A 217 -12.57 -23.66 5.83
N SER A 218 -11.91 -23.62 4.68
CA SER A 218 -11.26 -22.41 4.17
C SER A 218 -10.84 -22.62 2.71
N PRO A 219 -10.99 -21.62 1.83
CA PRO A 219 -10.55 -21.73 0.44
C PRO A 219 -9.04 -21.97 0.28
N ARG A 220 -8.24 -21.81 1.35
CA ARG A 220 -6.79 -22.06 1.32
C ARG A 220 -6.36 -23.48 1.63
N VAL A 221 -7.14 -24.28 2.37
CA VAL A 221 -6.68 -25.61 2.85
C VAL A 221 -6.26 -26.50 1.68
N LEU A 222 -7.09 -26.57 0.63
CA LEU A 222 -6.82 -27.41 -0.53
C LEU A 222 -5.60 -26.95 -1.35
N PRO A 223 -5.44 -25.65 -1.69
CA PRO A 223 -4.18 -25.12 -2.22
C PRO A 223 -2.95 -25.47 -1.39
N GLU A 224 -3.00 -25.29 -0.07
CA GLU A 224 -1.86 -25.58 0.83
C GLU A 224 -1.46 -27.05 0.79
N VAL A 225 -2.43 -27.98 0.79
CA VAL A 225 -2.18 -29.42 0.63
C VAL A 225 -1.50 -29.70 -0.71
N TYR A 226 -2.01 -29.14 -1.82
CA TYR A 226 -1.40 -29.33 -3.13
C TYR A 226 0.01 -28.74 -3.23
N PHE A 227 0.26 -27.61 -2.58
CA PHE A 227 1.59 -27.00 -2.53
C PHE A 227 2.58 -27.92 -1.81
N VAL A 228 2.26 -28.35 -0.58
CA VAL A 228 3.14 -29.21 0.25
C VAL A 228 3.40 -30.55 -0.42
N LYS A 229 2.40 -31.11 -1.12
CA LYS A 229 2.53 -32.41 -1.82
C LYS A 229 3.05 -32.28 -3.26
N GLY A 230 3.41 -31.08 -3.73
CA GLY A 230 4.03 -30.87 -5.04
C GLY A 230 3.09 -30.92 -6.25
N TYR A 231 1.77 -30.85 -6.04
CA TYR A 231 0.77 -30.80 -7.12
C TYR A 231 0.62 -29.36 -7.68
N PHE A 232 1.71 -28.80 -8.22
CA PHE A 232 1.81 -27.39 -8.59
C PHE A 232 0.74 -26.91 -9.58
N VAL A 233 0.35 -27.72 -10.57
CA VAL A 233 -0.70 -27.32 -11.54
C VAL A 233 -2.04 -27.09 -10.84
N LYS A 234 -2.44 -28.00 -9.96
CA LYS A 234 -3.69 -27.87 -9.19
C LYS A 234 -3.62 -26.71 -8.19
N TYR A 235 -2.45 -26.53 -7.56
CA TYR A 235 -2.18 -25.39 -6.68
C TYR A 235 -2.37 -24.05 -7.42
N LEU A 236 -1.75 -23.87 -8.59
CA LEU A 236 -1.85 -22.62 -9.35
C LEU A 236 -3.29 -22.37 -9.84
N GLN A 237 -3.99 -23.42 -10.30
CA GLN A 237 -5.39 -23.31 -10.74
C GLN A 237 -6.31 -22.80 -9.63
N LEU A 238 -6.12 -23.26 -8.39
CA LEU A 238 -6.93 -22.81 -7.26
C LEU A 238 -6.49 -21.46 -6.71
N THR A 239 -5.18 -21.21 -6.63
CA THR A 239 -4.62 -19.97 -6.09
C THR A 239 -4.97 -18.76 -6.95
N PHE A 240 -5.00 -18.94 -8.28
CA PHE A 240 -5.33 -17.87 -9.23
C PHE A 240 -6.82 -17.77 -9.55
N ARG A 241 -7.67 -18.56 -8.89
CA ARG A 241 -9.13 -18.43 -9.00
C ARG A 241 -9.59 -17.21 -8.20
N LEU A 242 -9.60 -16.05 -8.87
CA LEU A 242 -10.02 -14.78 -8.28
C LEU A 242 -11.48 -14.50 -8.61
N ASN A 243 -12.30 -14.23 -7.58
CA ASN A 243 -13.61 -13.62 -7.78
C ASN A 243 -13.39 -12.15 -8.12
N THR A 244 -13.80 -11.73 -9.31
CA THR A 244 -13.59 -10.37 -9.80
C THR A 244 -14.88 -9.57 -9.78
N ASN A 245 -14.80 -8.29 -9.39
CA ASN A 245 -15.85 -7.33 -9.65
C ASN A 245 -15.33 -6.27 -10.64
N TYR A 246 -16.16 -5.83 -11.58
CA TYR A 246 -15.75 -4.92 -12.66
C TYR A 246 -15.26 -3.56 -12.13
N ILE A 247 -15.83 -3.07 -11.03
CA ILE A 247 -15.44 -1.77 -10.42
C ILE A 247 -14.00 -1.83 -9.92
N GLY A 248 -13.61 -2.91 -9.22
CA GLY A 248 -12.26 -3.12 -8.70
C GLY A 248 -11.24 -3.29 -9.82
N VAL A 249 -11.62 -3.94 -10.93
CA VAL A 249 -10.77 -4.03 -12.13
C VAL A 249 -10.51 -2.65 -12.71
N ILE A 250 -11.57 -1.88 -12.95
CA ILE A 250 -11.48 -0.52 -13.52
C ILE A 250 -10.69 0.39 -12.57
N ALA A 251 -10.95 0.31 -11.26
CA ALA A 251 -10.24 1.07 -10.24
C ALA A 251 -8.73 0.79 -10.27
N SER A 252 -8.33 -0.48 -10.27
CA SER A 252 -6.92 -0.86 -10.30
C SER A 252 -6.22 -0.36 -11.57
N LEU A 253 -6.85 -0.55 -12.73
CA LEU A 253 -6.32 -0.05 -14.01
C LEU A 253 -6.23 1.48 -14.04
N PHE A 254 -7.20 2.17 -13.45
CA PHE A 254 -7.21 3.63 -13.40
C PHE A 254 -6.10 4.19 -12.50
N ILE A 255 -5.85 3.56 -11.35
CA ILE A 255 -4.71 3.87 -10.48
C ILE A 255 -3.40 3.61 -11.23
N ALA A 256 -3.25 2.44 -11.86
CA ALA A 256 -2.06 2.08 -12.61
C ALA A 256 -1.79 3.08 -13.74
N LEU A 257 -2.81 3.41 -14.54
CA LEU A 257 -2.68 4.37 -15.63
C LEU A 257 -2.28 5.76 -15.13
N THR A 258 -2.87 6.23 -14.02
CA THR A 258 -2.55 7.53 -13.41
C THR A 258 -1.06 7.64 -13.10
N TRP A 259 -0.52 6.64 -12.40
CA TRP A 259 0.89 6.65 -11.99
C TRP A 259 1.83 6.35 -13.16
N PHE A 260 1.44 5.52 -14.12
CA PHE A 260 2.22 5.28 -15.33
C PHE A 260 2.38 6.57 -16.15
N LEU A 261 1.29 7.34 -16.30
CA LEU A 261 1.29 8.64 -16.96
C LEU A 261 2.07 9.71 -16.18
N TYR A 262 2.08 9.65 -14.84
CA TYR A 262 2.95 10.48 -14.00
C TYR A 262 4.42 10.17 -14.28
N LEU A 263 4.79 8.89 -14.23
CA LEU A 263 6.16 8.40 -14.43
C LEU A 263 6.73 8.80 -15.79
N ILE A 264 5.95 8.64 -16.87
CA ILE A 264 6.35 9.07 -18.22
C ILE A 264 6.68 10.58 -18.26
N ARG A 265 5.94 11.41 -17.53
CA ARG A 265 6.14 12.87 -17.50
C ARG A 265 7.39 13.30 -16.74
N LEU A 266 8.02 12.39 -15.99
CA LEU A 266 9.31 12.64 -15.34
C LEU A 266 10.49 12.61 -16.32
N LYS A 267 10.31 12.05 -17.53
CA LYS A 267 11.37 12.03 -18.53
C LYS A 267 11.43 13.35 -19.29
N VAL A 268 12.39 14.21 -18.92
CA VAL A 268 12.49 15.60 -19.38
C VAL A 268 13.38 15.77 -20.61
N PHE A 269 14.58 15.18 -20.59
CA PHE A 269 15.62 15.52 -21.56
C PHE A 269 15.58 14.67 -22.83
N GLN A 270 15.15 13.42 -22.74
CA GLN A 270 15.00 12.48 -23.85
C GLN A 270 13.57 11.94 -23.97
N LYS A 271 13.19 11.49 -25.16
CA LYS A 271 11.91 10.81 -25.37
C LYS A 271 11.90 9.44 -24.65
N PRO A 272 10.80 9.07 -23.96
CA PRO A 272 10.68 7.76 -23.35
C PRO A 272 10.49 6.67 -24.40
N ASN A 273 11.01 5.47 -24.11
CA ASN A 273 10.69 4.29 -24.88
C ASN A 273 9.40 3.69 -24.31
N TYR A 274 8.26 4.11 -24.85
CA TYR A 274 6.93 3.70 -24.37
C TYR A 274 6.75 2.19 -24.40
N LEU A 275 7.23 1.51 -25.45
CA LEU A 275 7.10 0.06 -25.58
C LEU A 275 7.89 -0.66 -24.49
N ALA A 276 9.13 -0.23 -24.21
CA ALA A 276 9.93 -0.83 -23.15
C ALA A 276 9.33 -0.61 -21.77
N LEU A 277 8.82 0.59 -21.47
CA LEU A 277 8.14 0.89 -20.21
C LEU A 277 6.87 0.04 -20.06
N PHE A 278 6.04 -0.03 -21.10
CA PHE A 278 4.81 -0.83 -21.06
C PHE A 278 5.11 -2.34 -20.95
N SER A 279 6.13 -2.83 -21.64
CA SER A 279 6.57 -4.23 -21.52
C SER A 279 7.07 -4.54 -20.12
N CYS A 280 7.84 -3.64 -19.50
CA CYS A 280 8.28 -3.78 -18.11
C CYS A 280 7.10 -3.84 -17.14
N PHE A 281 6.10 -2.96 -17.31
CA PHE A 281 4.87 -2.99 -16.52
C PHE A 281 4.15 -4.34 -16.63
N LEU A 282 3.93 -4.83 -17.85
CA LEU A 282 3.23 -6.11 -18.09
C LEU A 282 3.99 -7.30 -17.49
N VAL A 283 5.30 -7.38 -17.74
CA VAL A 283 6.13 -8.46 -17.18
C VAL A 283 6.09 -8.41 -15.65
N ALA A 284 6.16 -7.23 -15.04
CA ALA A 284 6.10 -7.11 -13.60
C ALA A 284 4.72 -7.48 -13.01
N SER A 285 3.63 -7.09 -13.65
CA SER A 285 2.28 -7.53 -13.26
C SER A 285 2.14 -9.06 -13.30
N LEU A 286 2.74 -9.73 -14.29
CA LEU A 286 2.78 -11.19 -14.37
C LEU A 286 3.68 -11.80 -13.29
N PHE A 287 4.86 -11.22 -13.04
CA PHE A 287 5.80 -11.72 -12.03
C PHE A 287 5.23 -11.66 -10.61
N THR A 288 4.29 -10.74 -10.36
CA THR A 288 3.63 -10.58 -9.06
C THR A 288 2.98 -11.87 -8.56
N PHE A 289 2.49 -12.71 -9.47
CA PHE A 289 1.90 -14.00 -9.10
C PHE A 289 2.92 -15.00 -8.50
N PHE A 290 4.23 -14.81 -8.72
CA PHE A 290 5.27 -15.60 -8.07
C PHE A 290 5.43 -15.27 -6.58
N ALA A 291 4.86 -14.17 -6.08
CA ALA A 291 4.86 -13.89 -4.65
C ALA A 291 4.06 -14.95 -3.86
N PHE A 292 2.95 -15.47 -4.40
CA PHE A 292 2.11 -16.47 -3.73
C PHE A 292 2.86 -17.76 -3.35
N PRO A 293 3.52 -18.48 -4.28
CA PRO A 293 4.27 -19.67 -3.90
C PRO A 293 5.45 -19.37 -2.98
N LEU A 294 6.03 -18.15 -3.02
CA LEU A 294 7.08 -17.76 -2.07
C LEU A 294 6.51 -17.52 -0.67
N TYR A 295 5.34 -16.90 -0.54
CA TYR A 295 4.62 -16.80 0.73
C TYR A 295 4.29 -18.17 1.30
N ASP A 296 3.75 -19.06 0.47
CA ASP A 296 3.41 -20.41 0.89
C ASP A 296 4.65 -21.25 1.22
N PHE A 297 5.78 -21.03 0.55
CA PHE A 297 7.05 -21.64 0.94
C PHE A 297 7.50 -21.19 2.33
N PHE A 298 7.48 -19.88 2.60
CA PHE A 298 7.86 -19.33 3.90
C PHE A 298 6.94 -19.82 5.03
N ASP A 299 5.63 -19.81 4.79
CA ASP A 299 4.65 -20.26 5.79
C ASP A 299 4.67 -21.79 5.95
N LEU A 300 4.44 -22.54 4.87
CA LEU A 300 4.17 -23.98 4.91
C LEU A 300 5.42 -24.84 5.10
N ILE A 301 6.57 -24.42 4.55
CA ILE A 301 7.82 -25.20 4.60
C ILE A 301 8.75 -24.71 5.69
N LEU A 302 9.00 -23.40 5.77
CA LEU A 302 9.89 -22.83 6.79
C LEU A 302 9.20 -22.58 8.14
N GLY A 303 7.87 -22.61 8.19
CA GLY A 303 7.11 -22.30 9.40
C GLY A 303 7.22 -20.82 9.83
N PHE A 304 7.69 -19.96 8.93
CA PHE A 304 7.89 -18.55 9.18
C PHE A 304 6.65 -17.78 8.72
N ARG A 305 5.84 -17.38 9.70
CA ARG A 305 4.49 -16.82 9.52
C ARG A 305 4.13 -15.93 10.69
N LEU A 306 3.03 -15.18 10.56
CA LEU A 306 2.47 -14.41 11.67
C LEU A 306 1.97 -15.32 12.79
N LYS A 307 2.37 -15.02 14.03
CA LYS A 307 1.97 -15.75 15.25
C LYS A 307 1.25 -14.86 16.26
N GLY A 308 1.21 -13.55 16.04
CA GLY A 308 0.65 -12.56 16.96
C GLY A 308 1.64 -12.05 18.01
N TYR A 309 2.92 -12.45 17.93
CA TYR A 309 3.97 -12.00 18.84
C TYR A 309 4.94 -11.07 18.10
N LEU A 310 5.20 -9.89 18.67
CA LEU A 310 6.00 -8.84 18.02
C LEU A 310 7.40 -9.32 17.57
N PHE A 311 8.08 -10.12 18.40
CA PHE A 311 9.42 -10.64 18.09
C PHE A 311 9.47 -11.58 16.88
N ASN A 312 8.35 -12.24 16.56
CA ASN A 312 8.23 -13.10 15.38
C ASN A 312 7.69 -12.30 14.19
N ASP A 313 6.69 -11.46 14.43
CA ASP A 313 5.93 -10.80 13.38
C ASP A 313 6.71 -9.61 12.77
N PHE A 314 7.54 -8.92 13.55
CA PHE A 314 8.38 -7.84 13.02
C PHE A 314 9.42 -8.33 12.00
N PRO A 315 10.26 -9.36 12.29
CA PRO A 315 11.11 -9.96 11.27
C PRO A 315 10.31 -10.56 10.12
N TYR A 316 9.12 -11.12 10.36
CA TYR A 316 8.28 -11.67 9.29
C TYR A 316 7.81 -10.60 8.30
N MET A 317 7.45 -9.40 8.78
CA MET A 317 7.07 -8.29 7.89
C MET A 317 8.24 -7.85 6.99
N ILE A 318 9.48 -7.89 7.50
CA ILE A 318 10.67 -7.52 6.71
C ILE A 318 11.10 -8.66 5.78
N LEU A 319 11.29 -9.86 6.31
CA LEU A 319 11.92 -10.98 5.59
C LEU A 319 10.91 -11.88 4.87
N GLY A 320 9.70 -12.02 5.41
CA GLY A 320 8.63 -12.84 4.85
C GLY A 320 7.67 -12.09 3.92
N ILE A 321 7.60 -10.75 4.02
CA ILE A 321 6.80 -9.92 3.12
C ILE A 321 7.72 -9.00 2.32
N GLY A 322 8.33 -7.99 2.95
CA GLY A 322 9.11 -6.95 2.25
C GLY A 322 10.21 -7.52 1.35
N LEU A 323 10.99 -8.49 1.82
CA LEU A 323 12.05 -9.13 1.03
C LEU A 323 11.50 -9.88 -0.17
N ILE A 324 10.40 -10.63 0.00
CA ILE A 324 9.76 -11.39 -1.08
C ILE A 324 9.22 -10.43 -2.13
N GLU A 325 8.48 -9.41 -1.71
CA GLU A 325 7.90 -8.44 -2.63
C GLU A 325 8.95 -7.63 -3.39
N GLU A 326 9.96 -7.11 -2.70
CA GLU A 326 11.03 -6.36 -3.36
C GLU A 326 11.86 -7.27 -4.28
N THR A 327 12.00 -8.57 -3.98
CA THR A 327 12.59 -9.53 -4.92
C THR A 327 11.77 -9.62 -6.20
N ILE A 328 10.46 -9.82 -6.07
CA ILE A 328 9.55 -9.96 -7.21
C ILE A 328 9.49 -8.69 -8.06
N LYS A 329 9.58 -7.50 -7.46
CA LYS A 329 9.64 -6.21 -8.19
C LYS A 329 11.00 -5.98 -8.85
N PHE A 330 12.08 -6.41 -8.20
CA PHE A 330 13.44 -6.26 -8.71
C PHE A 330 13.68 -7.10 -9.96
N LEU A 331 13.15 -8.32 -10.04
CA LEU A 331 13.39 -9.24 -11.15
C LEU A 331 13.01 -8.69 -12.54
N PRO A 332 11.78 -8.19 -12.80
CA PRO A 332 11.42 -7.55 -14.07
C PRO A 332 12.32 -6.37 -14.44
N TRP A 333 12.69 -5.55 -13.45
CA TRP A 333 13.59 -4.42 -13.68
C TRP A 333 15.00 -4.89 -14.06
N LEU A 334 15.51 -5.92 -13.39
CA LEU A 334 16.79 -6.56 -13.72
C LEU A 334 16.78 -7.20 -15.12
N LEU A 335 15.68 -7.83 -15.51
CA LEU A 335 15.50 -8.36 -16.87
C LEU A 335 15.56 -7.24 -17.91
N MET A 336 14.94 -6.09 -17.65
CA MET A 336 15.05 -4.93 -18.54
C MET A 336 16.49 -4.41 -18.64
N LEU A 337 17.20 -4.32 -17.52
CA LEU A 337 18.60 -3.87 -17.49
C LEU A 337 19.53 -4.79 -18.28
N THR A 338 19.31 -6.11 -18.21
CA THR A 338 20.17 -7.12 -18.83
C THR A 338 19.84 -7.35 -20.30
N LEU A 339 18.56 -7.44 -20.66
CA LEU A 339 18.12 -7.73 -22.03
C LEU A 339 18.04 -6.47 -22.90
N PHE A 340 17.77 -5.30 -22.32
CA PHE A 340 17.56 -4.06 -23.06
C PHE A 340 18.43 -2.87 -22.55
N PRO A 341 19.74 -3.04 -22.31
CA PRO A 341 20.58 -1.99 -21.70
C PRO A 341 20.56 -0.65 -22.46
N LYS A 342 20.34 -0.69 -23.78
CA LYS A 342 20.27 0.50 -24.65
C LYS A 342 19.11 1.47 -24.31
N VAL A 343 18.11 1.04 -23.54
CA VAL A 343 17.00 1.92 -23.13
C VAL A 343 17.38 2.82 -21.95
N PHE A 344 18.41 2.46 -21.20
CA PHE A 344 18.91 3.19 -20.03
C PHE A 344 19.99 4.19 -20.46
N LYS A 345 19.56 5.37 -20.90
CA LYS A 345 20.44 6.43 -21.41
C LYS A 345 20.73 7.51 -20.36
N GLU A 346 19.86 7.63 -19.37
CA GLU A 346 19.92 8.63 -18.31
C GLU A 346 19.83 7.98 -16.93
N PRO A 347 20.40 8.58 -15.87
CA PRO A 347 20.24 8.09 -14.51
C PRO A 347 18.77 7.94 -14.10
N VAL A 348 17.89 8.85 -14.55
CA VAL A 348 16.45 8.79 -14.26
C VAL A 348 15.78 7.54 -14.84
N ASP A 349 16.34 6.93 -15.90
CA ASP A 349 15.78 5.71 -16.49
C ASP A 349 15.82 4.53 -15.51
N TYR A 350 16.85 4.44 -14.66
CA TYR A 350 16.94 3.40 -13.64
C TYR A 350 15.80 3.51 -12.63
N LEU A 351 15.53 4.72 -12.13
CA LEU A 351 14.41 4.99 -11.23
C LEU A 351 13.07 4.75 -11.92
N LEU A 352 12.95 5.17 -13.19
CA LEU A 352 11.72 5.07 -13.96
C LEU A 352 11.33 3.61 -14.20
N PHE A 353 12.24 2.77 -14.67
CA PHE A 353 11.95 1.35 -14.90
C PHE A 353 11.74 0.59 -13.58
N ALA A 354 12.47 0.89 -12.51
CA ALA A 354 12.20 0.30 -11.19
C ALA A 354 10.81 0.68 -10.67
N SER A 355 10.43 1.96 -10.81
CA SER A 355 9.09 2.46 -10.45
C SER A 355 8.00 1.80 -11.30
N VAL A 356 8.25 1.57 -12.59
CA VAL A 356 7.30 0.90 -13.49
C VAL A 356 7.15 -0.59 -13.17
N ALA A 357 8.24 -1.28 -12.81
CA ALA A 357 8.16 -2.65 -12.32
C ALA A 357 7.34 -2.72 -11.02
N ALA A 358 7.61 -1.84 -10.07
CA ALA A 358 6.83 -1.71 -8.84
C ALA A 358 5.36 -1.34 -9.10
N LEU A 359 5.08 -0.52 -10.11
CA LEU A 359 3.73 -0.18 -10.51
C LEU A 359 2.97 -1.39 -11.08
N GLY A 360 3.65 -2.24 -11.84
CA GLY A 360 3.09 -3.51 -12.32
C GLY A 360 2.69 -4.42 -11.14
N PHE A 361 3.53 -4.49 -10.12
CA PHE A 361 3.23 -5.18 -8.86
C PHE A 361 2.03 -4.57 -8.14
N ALA A 362 2.07 -3.26 -7.90
CA ALA A 362 0.99 -2.55 -7.22
C ALA A 362 -0.35 -2.68 -7.97
N ALA A 363 -0.34 -2.74 -9.30
CA ALA A 363 -1.56 -2.94 -10.10
C ALA A 363 -2.17 -4.34 -9.86
N THR A 364 -1.37 -5.39 -9.88
CA THR A 364 -1.84 -6.75 -9.58
C THR A 364 -2.32 -6.86 -8.13
N GLU A 365 -1.59 -6.27 -7.18
CA GLU A 365 -1.97 -6.23 -5.77
C GLU A 365 -3.29 -5.46 -5.57
N ASN A 366 -3.41 -4.24 -6.12
CA ASN A 366 -4.63 -3.45 -6.08
C ASN A 366 -5.82 -4.20 -6.70
N PHE A 367 -5.60 -4.93 -7.79
CA PHE A 367 -6.63 -5.76 -8.40
C PHE A 367 -7.11 -6.84 -7.43
N ILE A 368 -6.20 -7.56 -6.76
CA ILE A 368 -6.55 -8.61 -5.79
C ILE A 368 -7.31 -8.02 -4.59
N TYR A 369 -6.87 -6.87 -4.04
CA TYR A 369 -7.52 -6.22 -2.90
C TYR A 369 -8.92 -5.69 -3.26
N LEU A 370 -9.03 -4.92 -4.33
CA LEU A 370 -10.29 -4.25 -4.73
C LEU A 370 -11.30 -5.22 -5.34
N ALA A 371 -10.85 -6.37 -5.88
CA ALA A 371 -11.74 -7.43 -6.31
C ALA A 371 -12.40 -8.16 -5.13
N ARG A 372 -11.69 -8.32 -4.02
CA ARG A 372 -12.15 -9.06 -2.83
C ARG A 372 -13.02 -8.23 -1.89
N ASP A 373 -12.73 -6.94 -1.73
CA ASP A 373 -13.44 -6.08 -0.78
C ASP A 373 -13.80 -4.73 -1.44
N SER A 374 -15.08 -4.53 -1.75
CA SER A 374 -15.58 -3.26 -2.29
C SER A 374 -15.64 -2.15 -1.24
N ALA A 375 -15.37 -2.43 0.04
CA ALA A 375 -15.20 -1.42 1.09
C ALA A 375 -13.74 -0.91 1.18
N ALA A 376 -12.80 -1.53 0.46
CA ALA A 376 -11.44 -1.02 0.35
C ALA A 376 -11.45 0.31 -0.44
N ILE A 377 -11.32 1.42 0.28
CA ILE A 377 -11.34 2.77 -0.28
C ILE A 377 -10.25 2.94 -1.37
N ILE A 378 -10.68 3.18 -2.60
CA ILE A 378 -9.83 3.17 -3.81
C ILE A 378 -8.74 4.24 -3.70
N GLN A 379 -9.11 5.44 -3.24
CA GLN A 379 -8.16 6.54 -3.05
C GLN A 379 -7.05 6.22 -2.04
N ARG A 380 -7.29 5.41 -1.00
CA ARG A 380 -6.23 5.02 -0.05
C ARG A 380 -5.16 4.17 -0.72
N ARG A 381 -5.57 3.17 -1.50
CA ARG A 381 -4.67 2.31 -2.29
C ARG A 381 -3.87 3.13 -3.32
N ALA A 382 -4.53 4.10 -3.95
CA ALA A 382 -3.91 4.98 -4.94
C ALA A 382 -2.85 5.92 -4.35
N PHE A 383 -3.10 6.45 -3.15
CA PHE A 383 -2.26 7.49 -2.55
C PHE A 383 -1.09 6.90 -1.75
N MET A 384 -1.30 5.79 -1.06
CA MET A 384 -0.35 5.31 -0.05
C MET A 384 0.42 4.06 -0.52
N PRO A 385 -0.16 2.85 -0.55
CA PRO A 385 0.57 1.64 -0.96
C PRO A 385 1.22 1.75 -2.34
N THR A 386 0.49 2.28 -3.34
CA THR A 386 1.03 2.36 -4.70
C THR A 386 2.29 3.22 -4.76
N LEU A 387 2.30 4.38 -4.12
CA LEU A 387 3.47 5.24 -4.07
C LEU A 387 4.59 4.68 -3.18
N GLY A 388 4.23 3.97 -2.10
CA GLY A 388 5.18 3.22 -1.28
C GLY A 388 6.00 2.24 -2.12
N HIS A 389 5.32 1.39 -2.90
CA HIS A 389 5.98 0.45 -3.82
C HIS A 389 6.93 1.15 -4.80
N LEU A 390 6.51 2.27 -5.39
CA LEU A 390 7.35 3.04 -6.32
C LEU A 390 8.61 3.57 -5.64
N PHE A 391 8.47 4.07 -4.41
CA PHE A 391 9.58 4.55 -3.60
C PHE A 391 10.53 3.42 -3.20
N ASP A 392 10.01 2.32 -2.64
CA ASP A 392 10.81 1.22 -2.11
C ASP A 392 11.70 0.61 -3.20
N SER A 393 11.12 0.28 -4.36
CA SER A 393 11.92 -0.23 -5.48
C SER A 393 12.87 0.83 -6.07
N SER A 394 12.55 2.12 -5.95
CA SER A 394 13.46 3.21 -6.33
C SER A 394 14.68 3.33 -5.42
N ILE A 395 14.63 2.84 -4.17
CA ILE A 395 15.81 2.77 -3.29
C ILE A 395 16.90 1.92 -3.97
N ILE A 396 16.53 0.75 -4.49
CA ILE A 396 17.45 -0.17 -5.17
C ILE A 396 18.08 0.49 -6.40
N ALA A 397 17.25 1.12 -7.23
CA ALA A 397 17.70 1.84 -8.41
C ALA A 397 18.62 3.03 -8.08
N TYR A 398 18.33 3.75 -7.00
CA TYR A 398 19.17 4.83 -6.53
C TYR A 398 20.55 4.34 -6.06
N GLY A 399 20.62 3.18 -5.40
CA GLY A 399 21.89 2.52 -5.06
C GLY A 399 22.77 2.28 -6.30
N MET A 400 22.18 1.80 -7.40
CA MET A 400 22.90 1.61 -8.66
C MET A 400 23.38 2.94 -9.28
N ILE A 401 22.54 3.99 -9.23
CA ILE A 401 22.91 5.34 -9.67
C ILE A 401 24.10 5.88 -8.86
N MET A 402 24.09 5.69 -7.54
CA MET A 402 25.18 6.14 -6.67
C MET A 402 26.51 5.53 -7.08
N VAL A 403 26.58 4.21 -7.32
CA VAL A 403 27.82 3.55 -7.78
C VAL A 403 28.25 4.03 -9.17
N ARG A 404 27.31 4.18 -10.10
CA ARG A 404 27.66 4.56 -11.49
C ARG A 404 28.17 5.99 -11.61
N TYR A 405 27.69 6.91 -10.76
CA TYR A 405 27.89 8.35 -10.97
C TYR A 405 28.54 9.11 -9.81
N ARG A 406 28.75 8.48 -8.64
CA ARG A 406 29.23 9.19 -7.45
C ARG A 406 30.22 8.40 -6.58
N GLU A 407 29.92 7.15 -6.28
CA GLU A 407 30.67 6.33 -5.31
C GLU A 407 31.55 5.30 -5.99
N LYS A 408 32.78 5.12 -5.50
CA LYS A 408 33.70 4.05 -5.94
C LYS A 408 33.50 2.79 -5.10
N ARG A 409 32.32 2.17 -5.18
CA ARG A 409 31.98 0.91 -4.51
C ARG A 409 31.63 -0.18 -5.53
N PRO A 410 31.83 -1.47 -5.21
CA PRO A 410 31.42 -2.54 -6.11
C PRO A 410 29.88 -2.55 -6.29
N MET A 411 29.42 -2.69 -7.54
CA MET A 411 28.00 -2.57 -7.89
C MET A 411 27.11 -3.58 -7.15
N TRP A 412 27.55 -4.84 -7.06
CA TRP A 412 26.78 -5.89 -6.40
C TRP A 412 26.53 -5.58 -4.91
N PHE A 413 27.53 -5.03 -4.21
CA PHE A 413 27.44 -4.71 -2.79
C PHE A 413 26.45 -3.58 -2.54
N GLN A 414 26.52 -2.51 -3.34
CA GLN A 414 25.61 -1.39 -3.18
C GLN A 414 24.17 -1.79 -3.54
N VAL A 415 23.97 -2.58 -4.60
CA VAL A 415 22.65 -3.08 -4.96
C VAL A 415 22.09 -3.94 -3.83
N LEU A 416 22.88 -4.85 -3.26
CA LEU A 416 22.46 -5.68 -2.12
C LEU A 416 22.11 -4.82 -0.89
N LEU A 417 22.95 -3.85 -0.53
CA LEU A 417 22.69 -2.96 0.61
C LEU A 417 21.37 -2.19 0.44
N TYR A 418 21.14 -1.60 -0.73
CA TYR A 418 19.93 -0.83 -1.00
C TYR A 418 18.69 -1.72 -1.20
N PHE A 419 18.88 -2.95 -1.66
CA PHE A 419 17.84 -3.97 -1.69
C PHE A 419 17.37 -4.36 -0.28
N LEU A 420 18.30 -4.63 0.64
CA LEU A 420 17.96 -4.92 2.04
C LEU A 420 17.32 -3.70 2.72
N LEU A 421 17.78 -2.49 2.39
CA LEU A 421 17.15 -1.26 2.86
C LEU A 421 15.71 -1.12 2.35
N ALA A 422 15.46 -1.40 1.07
CA ALA A 422 14.10 -1.37 0.49
C ALA A 422 13.17 -2.37 1.19
N ALA A 423 13.61 -3.63 1.33
CA ALA A 423 12.84 -4.66 2.04
C ALA A 423 12.56 -4.28 3.51
N THR A 424 13.53 -3.64 4.17
CA THR A 424 13.36 -3.16 5.55
C THR A 424 12.35 -2.02 5.65
N VAL A 425 12.45 -1.02 4.78
CA VAL A 425 11.52 0.13 4.78
C VAL A 425 10.09 -0.33 4.48
N HIS A 426 9.93 -1.20 3.48
CA HIS A 426 8.67 -1.85 3.15
C HIS A 426 8.11 -2.61 4.38
N GLY A 427 8.89 -3.52 4.95
CA GLY A 427 8.44 -4.33 6.09
C GLY A 427 8.09 -3.50 7.32
N ILE A 428 8.81 -2.41 7.58
CA ILE A 428 8.46 -1.48 8.68
C ILE A 428 7.12 -0.78 8.40
N TYR A 429 6.87 -0.36 7.16
CA TYR A 429 5.59 0.24 6.77
C TYR A 429 4.42 -0.73 7.03
N ASP A 430 4.55 -1.98 6.56
CA ASP A 430 3.54 -3.02 6.72
C ASP A 430 3.35 -3.45 8.17
N PHE A 431 4.44 -3.55 8.94
CA PHE A 431 4.38 -3.89 10.35
C PHE A 431 3.49 -2.92 11.14
N TRP A 432 3.64 -1.62 10.92
CA TRP A 432 2.81 -0.62 11.62
C TRP A 432 1.35 -0.64 11.18
N LEU A 433 1.07 -0.97 9.91
CA LEU A 433 -0.29 -1.22 9.46
C LEU A 433 -0.89 -2.46 10.13
N TYR A 434 -0.11 -3.54 10.21
CA TYR A 434 -0.51 -4.81 10.84
C TYR A 434 -0.80 -4.66 12.33
N VAL A 435 0.04 -3.93 13.07
CA VAL A 435 -0.16 -3.64 14.50
C VAL A 435 -1.36 -2.69 14.73
N GLY A 436 -1.81 -1.98 13.70
CA GLY A 436 -2.97 -1.08 13.77
C GLY A 436 -2.63 0.37 14.14
N ILE A 437 -1.34 0.76 14.16
CA ILE A 437 -0.88 2.13 14.44
C ILE A 437 -0.52 2.82 13.12
N SER A 438 -1.55 3.10 12.32
CA SER A 438 -1.40 3.61 10.95
C SER A 438 -0.68 4.95 10.82
N LEU A 439 -0.58 5.74 11.89
CA LEU A 439 0.15 7.01 11.91
C LEU A 439 1.63 6.83 11.52
N PHE A 440 2.28 5.74 11.96
CA PHE A 440 3.68 5.49 11.62
C PHE A 440 3.84 5.13 10.14
N SER A 441 2.95 4.31 9.58
CA SER A 441 2.93 4.01 8.15
C SER A 441 2.70 5.28 7.31
N VAL A 442 1.82 6.18 7.77
CA VAL A 442 1.62 7.51 7.17
C VAL A 442 2.89 8.35 7.20
N ALA A 443 3.57 8.42 8.34
CA ALA A 443 4.82 9.17 8.47
C ALA A 443 5.92 8.61 7.56
N ILE A 444 6.07 7.27 7.50
CA ILE A 444 7.03 6.59 6.63
C ILE A 444 6.75 6.92 5.17
N ALA A 445 5.50 6.89 4.73
CA ALA A 445 5.17 7.24 3.35
C ALA A 445 5.47 8.70 3.01
N ILE A 446 5.15 9.65 3.91
CA ILE A 446 5.44 11.08 3.71
C ILE A 446 6.95 11.32 3.60
N VAL A 447 7.74 10.73 4.50
CA VAL A 447 9.21 10.84 4.50
C VAL A 447 9.80 10.14 3.28
N GLY A 448 9.34 8.93 2.98
CA GLY A 448 9.76 8.15 1.82
C GLY A 448 9.51 8.90 0.50
N MET A 449 8.34 9.51 0.37
CA MET A 449 7.99 10.35 -0.78
C MET A 449 8.91 11.56 -0.93
N ALA A 450 9.28 12.21 0.18
CA ALA A 450 10.26 13.30 0.18
C ALA A 450 11.62 12.83 -0.35
N ILE A 451 12.09 11.70 0.15
CA ILE A 451 13.36 11.09 -0.24
C ILE A 451 13.31 10.69 -1.74
N TRP A 452 12.20 10.11 -2.19
CA TRP A 452 11.98 9.72 -3.58
C TRP A 452 12.09 10.90 -4.54
N ILE A 453 11.48 12.04 -4.20
CA ILE A 453 11.61 13.29 -4.98
C ILE A 453 13.07 13.73 -5.07
N THR A 454 13.84 13.59 -4.00
CA THR A 454 15.28 13.87 -4.04
C THR A 454 16.03 12.90 -4.94
N PHE A 455 15.70 11.60 -4.94
CA PHE A 455 16.31 10.64 -5.86
C PHE A 455 16.06 11.03 -7.31
N LEU A 456 14.81 11.35 -7.65
CA LEU A 456 14.41 11.81 -8.98
C LEU A 456 15.11 13.13 -9.36
N ASN A 457 15.16 14.10 -8.45
CA ASN A 457 15.82 15.39 -8.69
C ASN A 457 17.32 15.21 -8.95
N ASN A 458 17.99 14.37 -8.16
CA ASN A 458 19.41 14.08 -8.33
C ASN A 458 19.67 13.36 -9.64
N ALA A 459 18.85 12.34 -9.98
CA ALA A 459 18.99 11.59 -11.23
C ALA A 459 18.80 12.47 -12.47
N LEU A 460 17.90 13.47 -12.40
CA LEU A 460 17.75 14.48 -13.45
C LEU A 460 18.94 15.43 -13.52
N ASN A 461 19.45 15.90 -12.37
CA ASN A 461 20.59 16.83 -12.29
C ASN A 461 21.87 16.28 -12.93
N ILE A 462 22.12 14.99 -12.80
CA ILE A 462 23.30 14.31 -13.34
C ILE A 462 23.06 13.69 -14.73
N SER A 463 21.97 14.03 -15.41
CA SER A 463 21.75 13.57 -16.78
C SER A 463 22.84 14.10 -17.72
N PRO A 464 23.42 13.25 -18.59
CA PRO A 464 24.33 13.71 -19.64
C PRO A 464 23.63 14.58 -20.70
N TYR A 465 22.31 14.54 -20.79
CA TYR A 465 21.50 15.33 -21.72
C TYR A 465 20.85 16.56 -21.05
N PHE A 466 21.32 16.94 -19.86
CA PHE A 466 20.80 18.08 -19.13
C PHE A 466 20.86 19.36 -19.98
N ASP A 467 19.72 20.04 -20.08
CA ASP A 467 19.58 21.28 -20.83
C ASP A 467 18.65 22.24 -20.09
N TYR A 468 19.15 23.44 -19.77
CA TYR A 468 18.38 24.48 -19.09
C TYR A 468 17.23 25.03 -19.95
N GLN A 469 17.32 24.92 -21.28
CA GLN A 469 16.26 25.34 -22.21
C GLN A 469 15.09 24.34 -22.26
N LYS A 470 15.33 23.08 -21.89
CA LYS A 470 14.27 22.07 -21.72
C LYS A 470 13.61 22.26 -20.35
N VAL A 471 12.79 23.31 -20.26
CA VAL A 471 12.16 23.73 -19.00
C VAL A 471 11.22 22.65 -18.48
N PHE A 472 11.59 22.03 -17.35
CA PHE A 472 10.65 21.23 -16.57
C PHE A 472 9.50 22.10 -16.07
N SER A 473 8.28 21.77 -16.50
CA SER A 473 7.10 22.55 -16.14
C SER A 473 6.41 21.97 -14.89
N SER A 474 6.88 22.36 -13.71
CA SER A 474 6.26 22.02 -12.42
C SER A 474 4.77 22.35 -12.38
N SER A 475 4.35 23.43 -13.04
CA SER A 475 2.93 23.83 -13.10
C SER A 475 2.08 22.87 -13.94
N LYS A 476 2.60 22.37 -15.08
CA LYS A 476 1.91 21.35 -15.89
C LYS A 476 1.81 20.03 -15.13
N LEU A 477 2.90 19.58 -14.50
CA LEU A 477 2.89 18.32 -13.73
C LEU A 477 1.96 18.41 -12.52
N ARG A 478 2.02 19.51 -11.75
CA ARG A 478 1.10 19.76 -10.63
C ARG A 478 -0.36 19.71 -11.05
N ARG A 479 -0.72 20.37 -12.16
CA ARG A 479 -2.10 20.32 -12.69
C ARG A 479 -2.51 18.89 -13.06
N PHE A 480 -1.62 18.13 -13.69
CA PHE A 480 -1.89 16.72 -14.00
C PHE A 480 -2.16 15.91 -12.72
N VAL A 481 -1.31 16.04 -11.69
CA VAL A 481 -1.50 15.33 -10.42
C VAL A 481 -2.83 15.73 -9.76
N ILE A 482 -3.18 17.01 -9.71
CA ILE A 482 -4.48 17.46 -9.18
C ILE A 482 -5.64 16.80 -9.92
N ILE A 483 -5.65 16.88 -11.26
CA ILE A 483 -6.73 16.30 -12.07
C ILE A 483 -6.82 14.79 -11.87
N ALA A 484 -5.69 14.09 -11.86
CA ALA A 484 -5.66 12.64 -11.78
C ALA A 484 -6.12 12.13 -10.40
N LEU A 485 -5.63 12.74 -9.31
CA LEU A 485 -6.06 12.37 -7.96
C LEU A 485 -7.53 12.71 -7.73
N THR A 486 -8.01 13.87 -8.23
CA THR A 486 -9.45 14.18 -8.20
C THR A 486 -10.25 13.17 -8.99
N GLY A 487 -9.78 12.75 -10.16
CA GLY A 487 -10.42 11.69 -10.94
C GLY A 487 -10.58 10.40 -10.13
N ILE A 488 -9.56 10.00 -9.39
CA ILE A 488 -9.61 8.83 -8.49
C ILE A 488 -10.66 9.02 -7.39
N VAL A 489 -10.69 10.18 -6.72
CA VAL A 489 -11.69 10.47 -5.67
C VAL A 489 -13.11 10.48 -6.24
N LEU A 490 -13.32 11.08 -7.41
CA LEU A 490 -14.63 11.12 -8.06
C LEU A 490 -15.07 9.73 -8.54
N PHE A 491 -14.13 8.90 -9.00
CA PHE A 491 -14.42 7.51 -9.35
C PHE A 491 -14.79 6.69 -8.10
N ASP A 492 -14.06 6.84 -7.01
CA ASP A 492 -14.36 6.20 -5.72
C ASP A 492 -15.76 6.61 -5.22
N TYR A 493 -16.05 7.92 -5.21
CA TYR A 493 -17.37 8.44 -4.84
C TYR A 493 -18.49 7.97 -5.77
N GLY A 494 -18.31 8.05 -7.09
CA GLY A 494 -19.31 7.66 -8.07
C GLY A 494 -19.60 6.15 -8.06
N SER A 495 -18.55 5.32 -7.98
CA SER A 495 -18.71 3.86 -7.87
C SER A 495 -19.37 3.46 -6.55
N THR A 496 -19.05 4.15 -5.45
CA THR A 496 -19.73 3.98 -4.16
C THR A 496 -21.20 4.36 -4.26
N ALA A 497 -21.54 5.49 -4.89
CA ALA A 497 -22.93 5.90 -5.07
C ALA A 497 -23.72 4.92 -5.95
N LEU A 498 -23.11 4.39 -7.02
CA LEU A 498 -23.73 3.35 -7.86
C LEU A 498 -24.06 2.09 -7.06
N LEU A 499 -23.16 1.69 -6.16
CA LEU A 499 -23.30 0.47 -5.36
C LEU A 499 -24.18 0.64 -4.12
N LYS A 500 -24.13 1.80 -3.45
CA LYS A 500 -24.66 2.00 -2.09
C LYS A 500 -25.66 3.15 -1.97
N GLY A 501 -25.84 3.95 -3.03
CA GLY A 501 -26.64 5.17 -3.04
C GLY A 501 -25.84 6.40 -2.61
N ALA A 502 -26.31 7.59 -3.03
CA ALA A 502 -25.63 8.86 -2.83
C ALA A 502 -25.46 9.23 -1.34
N SER A 503 -26.43 8.88 -0.48
CA SER A 503 -26.34 9.17 0.95
C SER A 503 -25.12 8.51 1.61
N LEU A 504 -24.89 7.21 1.37
CA LEU A 504 -23.73 6.51 1.93
C LEU A 504 -22.43 6.97 1.25
N ALA A 505 -22.45 7.24 -0.05
CA ALA A 505 -21.30 7.81 -0.75
C ALA A 505 -20.87 9.18 -0.19
N ASN A 506 -21.83 10.04 0.17
CA ASN A 506 -21.54 11.33 0.82
C ASN A 506 -20.90 11.12 2.19
N GLN A 507 -21.40 10.17 2.99
CA GLN A 507 -20.82 9.85 4.30
C GLN A 507 -19.37 9.36 4.18
N GLU A 508 -19.09 8.45 3.23
CA GLU A 508 -17.73 7.95 2.99
C GLU A 508 -16.80 9.04 2.43
N LEU A 509 -17.29 9.89 1.52
CA LEU A 509 -16.53 11.04 1.02
C LEU A 509 -16.20 12.03 2.14
N LEU A 510 -17.16 12.38 2.99
CA LEU A 510 -16.94 13.26 4.15
C LEU A 510 -15.94 12.64 5.14
N GLY A 511 -16.07 11.34 5.42
CA GLY A 511 -15.15 10.62 6.30
C GLY A 511 -13.71 10.54 5.78
N THR A 512 -13.52 10.68 4.46
CA THR A 512 -12.19 10.64 3.83
C THR A 512 -11.67 12.01 3.38
N LEU A 513 -12.47 13.07 3.49
CA LEU A 513 -12.15 14.38 2.93
C LEU A 513 -10.86 14.99 3.50
N ILE A 514 -10.61 14.83 4.81
CA ILE A 514 -9.37 15.30 5.45
C ILE A 514 -8.17 14.55 4.90
N PHE A 515 -8.25 13.21 4.83
CA PHE A 515 -7.20 12.36 4.29
C PHE A 515 -6.93 12.70 2.81
N ALA A 516 -7.97 12.70 1.99
CA ALA A 516 -7.88 12.96 0.56
C ALA A 516 -7.37 14.37 0.28
N GLY A 517 -7.94 15.38 0.94
CA GLY A 517 -7.54 16.77 0.82
C GLY A 517 -6.08 17.00 1.22
N PHE A 518 -5.66 16.44 2.35
CA PHE A 518 -4.27 16.51 2.80
C PHE A 518 -3.32 15.88 1.78
N PHE A 519 -3.55 14.62 1.39
CA PHE A 519 -2.65 13.92 0.46
C PHE A 519 -2.68 14.54 -0.94
N MET A 520 -3.83 14.98 -1.44
CA MET A 520 -3.88 15.68 -2.73
C MET A 520 -3.09 16.99 -2.71
N ALA A 521 -3.22 17.79 -1.65
CA ALA A 521 -2.44 19.03 -1.49
C ALA A 521 -0.94 18.74 -1.36
N PHE A 522 -0.59 17.76 -0.52
CA PHE A 522 0.77 17.31 -0.28
C PHE A 522 1.43 16.78 -1.56
N MET A 523 0.80 15.85 -2.26
CA MET A 523 1.34 15.20 -3.46
C MET A 523 1.41 16.16 -4.63
N SER A 524 0.35 16.94 -4.89
CA SER A 524 0.37 17.90 -6.00
C SER A 524 1.45 18.97 -5.84
N THR A 525 1.80 19.29 -4.60
CA THR A 525 2.91 20.21 -4.30
C THR A 525 4.25 19.49 -4.41
N SER A 526 4.43 18.39 -3.68
CA SER A 526 5.71 17.67 -3.55
C SER A 526 6.17 17.01 -4.85
N LEU A 527 5.30 16.24 -5.52
CA LEU A 527 5.61 15.49 -6.76
C LEU A 527 5.89 16.37 -7.98
N ALA A 528 5.65 17.68 -7.88
CA ALA A 528 5.96 18.64 -8.92
C ALA A 528 7.18 19.52 -8.56
N ASN A 529 7.77 19.31 -7.39
CA ASN A 529 8.73 20.23 -6.78
C ASN A 529 10.20 19.91 -7.09
N PHE A 530 10.57 19.99 -8.36
CA PHE A 530 11.95 19.77 -8.80
C PHE A 530 12.74 21.08 -8.85
N ASP A 531 13.98 21.04 -8.34
CA ASP A 531 14.98 22.11 -8.47
C ASP A 531 16.17 21.56 -9.24
N LEU A 532 16.10 21.71 -10.57
CA LEU A 532 17.06 21.11 -11.47
C LEU A 532 18.31 21.98 -11.61
N VAL A 533 19.46 21.49 -11.19
CA VAL A 533 20.75 22.16 -11.35
C VAL A 533 21.76 21.15 -11.83
N LYS A 534 22.38 21.41 -12.98
CA LYS A 534 23.31 20.49 -13.62
C LYS A 534 24.38 20.03 -12.61
N GLY A 535 24.65 18.73 -12.56
CA GLY A 535 25.69 18.13 -11.73
C GLY A 535 25.48 18.17 -10.20
N TYR A 536 24.41 18.80 -9.70
CA TYR A 536 24.19 18.98 -8.27
C TYR A 536 23.47 17.79 -7.61
N TRP A 537 24.04 17.30 -6.51
CA TRP A 537 23.44 16.29 -5.66
C TRP A 537 22.80 16.94 -4.43
N SER A 538 21.49 17.08 -4.45
CA SER A 538 20.72 17.55 -3.29
C SER A 538 20.73 16.48 -2.19
N PRO A 539 21.06 16.83 -0.93
CA PRO A 539 20.92 15.88 0.17
C PRO A 539 19.43 15.66 0.52
N PRO A 540 19.03 14.43 0.90
CA PRO A 540 17.63 14.11 1.20
C PRO A 540 17.00 14.96 2.31
N TYR A 541 17.77 15.36 3.34
CA TYR A 541 17.26 16.17 4.45
C TYR A 541 16.95 17.63 4.06
N LYS A 542 17.39 18.11 2.89
CA LYS A 542 17.03 19.43 2.34
C LYS A 542 15.82 19.39 1.41
N THR A 543 15.09 18.27 1.39
CA THR A 543 13.84 18.19 0.63
C THR A 543 12.83 19.19 1.21
N SER A 544 12.25 20.02 0.35
CA SER A 544 11.14 20.89 0.71
C SER A 544 9.85 20.26 0.21
N PHE A 545 8.86 20.14 1.10
CA PHE A 545 7.50 19.75 0.75
C PHE A 545 6.73 20.88 0.03
N PHE A 546 7.21 22.13 0.16
CA PHE A 546 6.58 23.32 -0.39
C PHE A 546 7.26 23.79 -1.68
N SER A 547 6.50 24.53 -2.50
CA SER A 547 6.95 25.00 -3.82
C SER A 547 8.31 25.71 -3.76
N LYS A 548 9.27 25.20 -4.51
CA LYS A 548 10.55 25.85 -4.79
C LYS A 548 10.39 26.84 -5.94
N VAL A 549 11.17 27.92 -5.88
CA VAL A 549 11.29 28.86 -6.99
C VAL A 549 11.97 28.12 -8.15
N ASN A 550 11.33 28.09 -9.33
CA ASN A 550 12.00 27.58 -10.52
C ASN A 550 12.99 28.63 -11.04
N TYR A 551 14.21 28.55 -10.54
CA TYR A 551 15.32 29.44 -10.89
C TYR A 551 15.80 29.29 -12.33
N ASN A 552 15.56 28.14 -12.97
CA ASN A 552 16.03 27.90 -14.33
C ASN A 552 15.37 28.81 -15.36
N ARG A 553 14.20 29.37 -15.04
CA ARG A 553 13.52 30.37 -15.87
C ARG A 553 14.34 31.65 -16.08
N PHE A 554 15.35 31.91 -15.23
CA PHE A 554 16.20 33.08 -15.35
C PHE A 554 17.36 32.86 -16.34
N VAL A 555 17.72 31.62 -16.65
CA VAL A 555 18.77 31.32 -17.64
C VAL A 555 18.28 31.73 -19.02
N GLY A 556 19.12 32.46 -19.76
CA GLY A 556 18.79 33.07 -21.06
C GLY A 556 18.12 34.44 -20.97
N THR A 557 17.73 34.91 -19.77
CA THR A 557 17.11 36.23 -19.59
C THR A 557 18.16 37.34 -19.70
N TRP A 558 17.78 38.44 -20.35
CA TRP A 558 18.58 39.66 -20.40
C TRP A 558 18.29 40.55 -19.19
N ILE A 559 19.34 41.08 -18.59
CA ILE A 559 19.30 41.90 -17.39
C ILE A 559 20.17 43.14 -17.55
N HIS A 560 19.78 44.20 -16.86
CA HIS A 560 20.59 45.38 -16.63
C HIS A 560 21.12 45.34 -15.20
N LEU A 561 22.42 45.49 -15.03
CA LEU A 561 23.11 45.52 -13.74
C LEU A 561 23.67 46.90 -13.46
N GLN A 562 23.21 47.51 -12.36
CA GLN A 562 23.71 48.81 -11.92
C GLN A 562 24.42 48.66 -10.56
N PRO A 563 25.77 48.70 -10.52
CA PRO A 563 26.54 48.70 -9.27
C PRO A 563 26.16 49.85 -8.34
N LYS A 564 26.23 49.60 -7.03
CA LYS A 564 26.02 50.58 -5.96
C LYS A 564 27.32 50.75 -5.19
N TRP A 565 28.02 51.83 -5.47
CA TRP A 565 29.27 52.21 -4.80
C TRP A 565 28.98 52.93 -3.48
N SER A 566 29.73 52.60 -2.44
CA SER A 566 29.79 53.39 -1.20
C SER A 566 31.09 54.19 -1.17
N THR A 567 31.14 55.30 -0.43
CA THR A 567 32.33 56.15 -0.27
C THR A 567 33.60 55.40 0.16
N GLN A 568 33.48 54.25 0.83
CA GLN A 568 34.61 53.39 1.21
C GLN A 568 35.08 52.38 0.13
N ASN A 569 34.28 52.10 -0.90
CA ASN A 569 34.53 51.04 -1.91
C ASN A 569 34.44 51.56 -3.35
N MET A 570 34.67 52.86 -3.55
CA MET A 570 34.61 53.46 -4.89
C MET A 570 35.89 53.11 -5.67
N PRO A 571 35.79 52.48 -6.84
CA PRO A 571 36.96 52.11 -7.63
C PRO A 571 37.68 53.37 -8.12
N THR A 572 39.00 53.27 -8.29
CA THR A 572 39.86 54.36 -8.80
C THR A 572 39.55 54.71 -10.26
N GLU A 573 38.97 53.79 -11.02
CA GLU A 573 38.44 53.99 -12.37
C GLU A 573 36.96 53.58 -12.41
N GLU A 574 36.15 54.30 -13.18
CA GLU A 574 34.71 54.05 -13.29
C GLU A 574 34.46 52.79 -14.15
N ILE A 575 34.43 51.62 -13.51
CA ILE A 575 34.10 50.35 -14.18
C ILE A 575 32.62 50.36 -14.55
N THR A 576 32.34 50.63 -15.83
CA THR A 576 30.98 50.58 -16.40
C THR A 576 30.68 49.20 -16.93
N LEU A 577 29.57 48.60 -16.46
CA LEU A 577 29.06 47.35 -17.00
C LEU A 577 28.20 47.61 -18.23
N PRO A 578 28.18 46.71 -19.23
CA PRO A 578 27.29 46.84 -20.38
C PRO A 578 25.82 46.99 -19.99
N ASP A 579 25.07 47.77 -20.76
CA ASP A 579 23.65 48.05 -20.51
C ASP A 579 22.78 46.80 -20.52
N LYS A 580 23.15 45.80 -21.32
CA LYS A 580 22.45 44.52 -21.43
C LYS A 580 23.43 43.37 -21.23
N LEU A 581 23.14 42.53 -20.24
CA LEU A 581 23.91 41.35 -19.91
C LEU A 581 22.98 40.14 -19.89
N GLN A 582 23.45 38.99 -20.37
CA GLN A 582 22.64 37.77 -20.39
C GLN A 582 23.05 36.81 -19.28
N ILE A 583 22.07 36.24 -18.58
CA ILE A 583 22.31 35.12 -17.66
C ILE A 583 22.59 33.87 -18.51
N LYS A 584 23.83 33.38 -18.48
CA LYS A 584 24.26 32.23 -19.31
C LYS A 584 24.02 30.89 -18.65
N GLY A 585 24.14 30.82 -17.32
CA GLY A 585 24.06 29.56 -16.60
C GLY A 585 23.75 29.72 -15.12
N ARG A 586 23.43 28.59 -14.48
CA ARG A 586 23.15 28.49 -13.05
C ARG A 586 24.20 27.59 -12.39
N TYR A 587 24.70 28.05 -11.25
CA TYR A 587 25.81 27.44 -10.51
C TYR A 587 25.45 27.21 -9.05
N VAL A 588 26.14 26.26 -8.44
CA VAL A 588 26.07 25.96 -7.01
C VAL A 588 27.40 26.31 -6.36
N PHE A 589 27.34 27.12 -5.31
CA PHE A 589 28.50 27.42 -4.47
C PHE A 589 28.22 26.99 -3.04
N GLY A 590 29.02 26.03 -2.55
CA GLY A 590 28.74 25.28 -1.33
C GLY A 590 27.44 24.49 -1.50
N ASP A 591 26.39 24.96 -0.81
CA ASP A 591 25.06 24.34 -0.80
C ASP A 591 23.97 25.24 -1.39
N GLN A 592 24.35 26.39 -1.94
CA GLN A 592 23.44 27.41 -2.41
C GLN A 592 23.26 27.31 -3.91
N THR A 593 22.01 27.06 -4.35
CA THR A 593 21.68 26.80 -5.75
C THR A 593 21.24 28.06 -6.51
N ASN A 594 21.41 29.25 -5.95
CA ASN A 594 20.83 30.50 -6.48
C ASN A 594 21.87 31.47 -7.07
N TYR A 595 22.99 30.95 -7.54
CA TYR A 595 24.03 31.71 -8.24
C TYR A 595 23.89 31.60 -9.75
N PHE A 596 24.10 32.72 -10.44
CA PHE A 596 23.93 32.85 -11.88
C PHE A 596 25.16 33.49 -12.51
N GLU A 597 25.63 32.88 -13.60
CA GLU A 597 26.75 33.38 -14.39
C GLU A 597 26.28 34.44 -15.39
N ILE A 598 27.09 35.48 -15.49
CA ILE A 598 26.97 36.55 -16.44
C ILE A 598 28.30 36.61 -17.20
N ALA A 599 28.26 36.24 -18.47
CA ALA A 599 29.42 36.38 -19.35
C ALA A 599 29.55 37.83 -19.78
N LEU A 600 30.76 38.37 -19.70
CA LEU A 600 31.09 39.69 -20.20
C LEU A 600 31.56 39.56 -21.65
N GLU A 601 31.12 40.48 -22.51
CA GLU A 601 31.59 40.54 -23.91
C GLU A 601 33.05 41.01 -24.00
N GLN A 602 33.45 41.88 -23.07
CA GLN A 602 34.83 42.32 -22.88
C GLN A 602 35.25 42.08 -21.43
N PRO A 603 36.46 41.57 -21.18
CA PRO A 603 36.95 41.39 -19.83
C PRO A 603 37.07 42.72 -19.09
N ILE A 604 36.82 42.70 -17.78
CA ILE A 604 37.02 43.86 -16.90
C ILE A 604 38.12 43.56 -15.89
N GLU A 605 38.84 44.59 -15.47
CA GLU A 605 39.89 44.46 -14.45
C GLU A 605 39.33 44.76 -13.05
N ILE A 606 39.46 43.80 -12.13
CA ILE A 606 39.04 43.94 -10.73
C ILE A 606 40.23 43.57 -9.85
N GLU A 607 40.73 44.52 -9.05
CA GLU A 607 41.87 44.30 -8.13
C GLU A 607 43.12 43.70 -8.83
N GLY A 608 43.45 44.19 -10.04
CA GLY A 608 44.60 43.68 -10.81
C GLY A 608 44.37 42.33 -11.50
N LYS A 609 43.13 41.84 -11.54
CA LYS A 609 42.76 40.57 -12.18
C LYS A 609 41.82 40.80 -13.35
N VAL A 610 42.10 40.15 -14.48
CA VAL A 610 41.25 40.15 -15.68
C VAL A 610 40.09 39.17 -15.46
N ILE A 611 38.87 39.68 -15.45
CA ILE A 611 37.64 38.92 -15.16
C ILE A 611 36.78 38.83 -16.42
N ASN A 612 36.49 37.60 -16.85
CA ASN A 612 35.62 37.30 -18.00
C ASN A 612 34.16 37.01 -17.59
N TYR A 613 33.94 36.66 -16.32
CA TYR A 613 32.66 36.17 -15.82
C TYR A 613 32.35 36.79 -14.47
N LEU A 614 31.10 37.24 -14.32
CA LEU A 614 30.55 37.69 -13.05
C LEU A 614 29.46 36.75 -12.58
N PHE A 615 29.27 36.72 -11.27
CA PHE A 615 28.23 35.94 -10.61
C PHE A 615 27.29 36.86 -9.86
N ILE A 616 25.99 36.60 -9.97
CA ILE A 616 25.00 37.25 -9.11
C ILE A 616 24.28 36.20 -8.28
N GLN A 617 23.92 36.58 -7.06
CA GLN A 617 23.07 35.78 -6.20
C GLN A 617 21.65 36.35 -6.19
N LEU A 618 20.69 35.61 -6.75
CA LEU A 618 19.29 36.04 -6.73
C LEU A 618 18.61 35.52 -5.45
N LYS A 619 17.90 36.39 -4.73
CA LYS A 619 17.15 35.98 -3.53
C LYS A 619 15.89 35.20 -3.90
N TYR A 620 15.46 34.31 -3.01
CA TYR A 620 14.26 33.47 -3.13
C TYR A 620 12.97 34.31 -3.18
N LYS A 621 12.61 34.81 -4.36
CA LYS A 621 11.29 35.40 -4.62
C LYS A 621 10.70 34.87 -5.92
N ASN A 622 9.48 34.31 -5.83
CA ASN A 622 8.72 33.82 -6.98
C ASN A 622 8.40 34.94 -8.01
N SER A 623 8.48 36.21 -7.62
CA SER A 623 8.19 37.37 -8.45
C SER A 623 9.42 38.23 -8.77
N PHE A 624 10.64 37.69 -8.65
CA PHE A 624 11.87 38.51 -8.72
C PHE A 624 11.96 39.41 -9.98
N PHE A 625 11.38 39.04 -11.12
CA PHE A 625 11.31 39.92 -12.30
C PHE A 625 9.88 40.31 -12.72
N ASP A 626 8.87 40.02 -11.90
CA ASP A 626 7.46 40.29 -12.22
C ASP A 626 7.00 41.69 -11.72
N SER A 627 7.78 42.34 -10.86
CA SER A 627 7.58 43.73 -10.43
C SER A 627 8.49 44.69 -11.20
N LYS A 628 8.01 45.90 -11.54
CA LYS A 628 8.84 47.00 -12.08
C LYS A 628 9.94 47.51 -11.13
N GLU A 629 10.05 46.95 -9.92
CA GLU A 629 11.03 47.35 -8.91
C GLU A 629 12.44 46.83 -9.21
N LYS A 630 13.45 47.68 -8.98
CA LYS A 630 14.87 47.30 -9.00
C LYS A 630 15.17 46.36 -7.83
N ASN A 631 15.56 45.12 -8.12
CA ASN A 631 15.93 44.17 -7.07
C ASN A 631 17.40 44.33 -6.69
N HIS A 632 17.77 43.99 -5.46
CA HIS A 632 19.16 44.08 -4.99
C HIS A 632 19.85 42.72 -4.96
N THR A 633 21.06 42.67 -5.51
CA THR A 633 21.97 41.52 -5.48
C THR A 633 23.37 41.94 -5.04
N THR A 634 24.25 40.97 -4.88
CA THR A 634 25.69 41.17 -4.78
C THR A 634 26.34 40.54 -6.00
N ILE A 635 27.24 41.28 -6.64
CA ILE A 635 28.08 40.78 -7.71
C ILE A 635 29.29 40.11 -7.06
N PHE A 636 29.63 38.92 -7.55
CA PHE A 636 30.77 38.13 -7.13
C PHE A 636 31.65 37.83 -8.35
N TYR A 637 32.93 37.57 -8.10
CA TYR A 637 33.87 37.04 -9.08
C TYR A 637 34.67 35.89 -8.46
N ILE A 638 35.35 35.11 -9.29
CA ILE A 638 36.21 34.03 -8.78
C ILE A 638 37.57 34.59 -8.36
N ASN A 639 37.99 34.27 -7.13
CA ASN A 639 39.24 34.76 -6.56
C ASN A 639 40.49 34.04 -7.10
N ASN A 640 40.33 32.90 -7.77
CA ASN A 640 41.43 32.03 -8.18
C ASN A 640 41.91 32.29 -9.62
N TYR A 641 43.22 32.20 -9.89
CA TYR A 641 43.84 32.47 -11.22
C TYR A 641 43.39 31.50 -12.32
N HIS A 642 42.84 30.34 -11.94
CA HIS A 642 42.35 29.36 -12.89
C HIS A 642 40.86 29.16 -12.67
N TRP A 643 40.08 29.60 -13.66
CA TRP A 643 38.68 29.23 -13.78
C TRP A 643 38.61 27.70 -13.88
N PRO A 644 37.99 27.00 -12.93
CA PRO A 644 37.85 25.55 -13.00
C PRO A 644 37.02 25.15 -14.23
N ASN A 645 37.19 23.91 -14.69
CA ASN A 645 36.58 23.38 -15.92
C ASN A 645 35.14 23.92 -16.14
N PRO A 646 34.88 24.74 -17.18
CA PRO A 646 33.58 25.38 -17.40
C PRO A 646 32.42 24.40 -17.63
N SER A 647 32.70 23.11 -17.80
CA SER A 647 31.67 22.06 -17.82
C SER A 647 31.11 21.70 -16.43
N GLN A 648 31.79 22.07 -15.34
CA GLN A 648 31.35 21.89 -13.96
C GLN A 648 30.53 23.09 -13.48
N THR A 649 29.53 22.81 -12.66
CA THR A 649 28.53 23.78 -12.17
C THR A 649 28.41 23.81 -10.65
N VAL A 650 29.22 23.02 -9.93
CA VAL A 650 29.19 22.89 -8.47
C VAL A 650 30.59 23.14 -7.92
N TYR A 651 30.71 24.16 -7.08
CA TYR A 651 31.99 24.66 -6.56
C TYR A 651 31.92 24.91 -5.05
N ARG A 652 33.09 25.02 -4.41
CA ARG A 652 33.16 25.41 -2.99
C ARG A 652 32.92 26.91 -2.85
N LYS A 653 32.31 27.34 -1.74
CA LYS A 653 31.86 28.72 -1.56
C LYS A 653 33.02 29.72 -1.48
N GLU A 654 34.18 29.27 -1.00
CA GLU A 654 35.39 30.08 -0.80
C GLU A 654 36.01 30.55 -2.12
N MET A 655 35.59 29.95 -3.25
CA MET A 655 36.02 30.38 -4.58
C MET A 655 35.41 31.73 -5.00
N LEU A 656 34.25 32.10 -4.44
CA LEU A 656 33.60 33.37 -4.72
C LEU A 656 34.07 34.47 -3.79
N LYS A 657 34.51 35.59 -4.37
CA LYS A 657 34.75 36.83 -3.65
C LYS A 657 33.65 37.85 -3.96
N PRO A 658 32.98 38.44 -2.96
CA PRO A 658 32.02 39.52 -3.18
C PRO A 658 32.75 40.76 -3.69
N TRP A 659 32.17 41.42 -4.69
CA TRP A 659 32.71 42.65 -5.27
C TRP A 659 31.91 43.87 -4.83
N VAL A 660 30.66 43.97 -5.29
CA VAL A 660 29.83 45.17 -5.08
C VAL A 660 28.36 44.79 -5.01
N ARG A 661 27.57 45.56 -4.25
CA ARG A 661 26.11 45.45 -4.30
C ARG A 661 25.61 46.05 -5.62
N ALA A 662 24.57 45.48 -6.21
CA ALA A 662 24.00 46.00 -7.46
C ALA A 662 22.48 45.93 -7.47
N SER A 663 21.85 46.81 -8.24
CA SER A 663 20.47 46.60 -8.68
C SER A 663 20.43 45.77 -9.95
N VAL A 664 19.47 44.84 -10.02
CA VAL A 664 19.18 44.00 -11.17
C VAL A 664 17.78 44.30 -11.67
N GLN A 665 17.65 44.53 -12.97
CA GLN A 665 16.37 44.71 -13.64
C GLN A 665 16.32 43.83 -14.89
N LYS A 666 15.19 43.16 -15.14
CA LYS A 666 14.98 42.41 -16.39
C LYS A 666 14.84 43.40 -17.55
N VAL A 667 15.48 43.09 -18.67
CA VAL A 667 15.36 43.83 -19.92
C VAL A 667 14.54 42.98 -20.88
N GLU A 668 13.47 43.55 -21.44
CA GLU A 668 12.76 42.92 -22.55
C GLU A 668 13.60 43.08 -23.83
N VAL A 669 13.68 42.01 -24.61
CA VAL A 669 14.44 41.98 -25.87
C VAL A 669 13.67 42.71 -26.94
#